data_AF-A0A928JH38-F1
#
_entry.id   AF-A0A928JH38-F1
#
_cell.length_a   1.000
_cell.length_b   1.000
_cell.length_c   1.000
_cell.angle_alpha   90.00
_cell.angle_beta   90.00
_cell.angle_gamma   90.00
#
_symmetry.space_group_name_H-M   'P 1'
#
loop_
_entity.id
_entity.type
_entity.pdbx_description
1 polymer ?
#
loop_
_entity_poly.entity_id
_entity_poly.type
_entity_poly.pdbx_seq_one_letter_code
_entity_poly.pdbx_strand_id
1 'polypeptide(L)'
;MKVKRIVSSFLTLVMFLGSLVVPAEAAYADKVNEDGEPLIDYLNTNYETAEDKLAEMIMVKEQNGYQLWYEEFTGEIAVKDLSTGQVVFSNPFDLASGYQTISDAVKQQLLSQIIITYLENDVQKTMNSYYEAALRNQITKKNIKNGIRVEYILGEEQTIRLVPRMIKRERFDELILGQIDYDWHRNKLNSFYTLKDKDDETLTERGVLEMVAKFPITNEMAVYVCDPDIKARELRELENIIKTYCPLYTYEELDYDHELTKYTGADAAPPRFRLSLEYTLNDDGLAVRLPANGIEFDESAYQFQTVSVLPFFGAGSNEYEGYSVIPDGSGALIRFQDFKGQSVNLSGQLYGSDYAYHEISGQHAESMRMPYYGVVTTYPGSPSGAVPTSGDEEAAEEKTYNNGFLAIITEGDSLASLMAVCGGSLHPYNTVYAMFTPRPSDEYNLADSISVSGSATWTVTSKRKYTDSYRIQYIFLKDEEVAKENGTDGYKAEWTGMATAYRDYMTARGDLTKLTASDVKADVPLFIETFGSIKTTERILSFPVEVDTPLTTFDDIKTIYSELSEQGIKNINFKLTGYANGGMNPTVPYRLKWTRVVGGKSGFNDLVDFAKTNDFSVYPDFDFVYIRNQELFDGISLKWHAVRTIDDRYTTRRAYDAATQSFDRSFAIAISPAYFGRLYDKFGPTYLSYGNDSISVGTLGTDLNSDFDEDEPYHREDDKQFTLDLLERISTDIPHVMIEEGNAFAVKYADVILNASLTSSTYVKASESVPFLGMVYHGSKVFAGTPINMEGDINEGILHAIENGAAMYFMLSYQNTSDLKEDFRLSKYYSVSYEIWKDDVERYYSTLNNAIKDLQTSYIVDHEFLDAERVPDEDEVEADAAAKALEDAAVKEEEALKKEKEDRKARLEARLAAEAAAAAGTVVEEPAEEEAAPAAAEDEQEEAPEGFHYDEFGELVPDEEEEEAEGLDKYKTTRGSVVRVEYEGGVNFILNYNSFEIVVNYNGQKINVGPLSFERIG
;
A
#
# COMPACT_ATOMS: atom_id res chain seq x y z
N MET A 1 13.45 52.39 6.23
CA MET A 1 12.11 51.92 6.68
C MET A 1 10.93 52.29 5.75
N LYS A 2 11.13 52.76 4.51
CA LYS A 2 10.02 52.99 3.54
C LYS A 2 10.10 52.19 2.23
N VAL A 3 11.15 51.37 2.05
CA VAL A 3 11.35 50.56 0.81
C VAL A 3 10.85 49.12 0.96
N LYS A 4 10.66 48.60 2.19
CA LYS A 4 10.13 47.24 2.42
C LYS A 4 8.59 47.11 2.31
N ARG A 5 7.84 48.22 2.26
CA ARG A 5 6.37 48.18 2.11
C ARG A 5 5.88 48.13 0.66
N ILE A 6 6.71 48.47 -0.33
CA ILE A 6 6.29 48.49 -1.75
C ILE A 6 6.49 47.13 -2.43
N VAL A 7 7.42 46.30 -1.96
CA VAL A 7 7.64 44.95 -2.53
C VAL A 7 6.61 43.93 -1.99
N SER A 8 6.17 44.09 -0.74
CA SER A 8 5.14 43.22 -0.15
C SER A 8 3.74 43.47 -0.75
N SER A 9 3.41 44.71 -1.11
CA SER A 9 2.13 45.04 -1.78
C SER A 9 2.13 44.78 -3.29
N PHE A 10 3.30 44.60 -3.92
CA PHE A 10 3.38 44.23 -5.34
C PHE A 10 3.27 42.71 -5.55
N LEU A 11 3.69 41.89 -4.57
CA LEU A 11 3.49 40.44 -4.60
C LEU A 11 2.03 40.02 -4.32
N THR A 12 1.28 40.80 -3.53
CA THR A 12 -0.17 40.56 -3.31
C THR A 12 -1.03 41.03 -4.47
N LEU A 13 -0.59 42.02 -5.27
CA LEU A 13 -1.36 42.58 -6.38
C LEU A 13 -1.14 41.83 -7.72
N VAL A 14 -0.03 41.09 -7.87
CA VAL A 14 0.24 40.27 -9.08
C VAL A 14 -0.41 38.88 -9.01
N MET A 15 -0.93 38.46 -7.84
CA MET A 15 -1.76 37.25 -7.71
C MET A 15 -3.24 37.43 -8.09
N PHE A 16 -3.68 38.64 -8.46
CA PHE A 16 -5.12 38.95 -8.60
C PHE A 16 -5.59 39.35 -10.01
N LEU A 17 -4.76 39.24 -11.06
CA LEU A 17 -5.15 39.63 -12.41
C LEU A 17 -4.94 38.48 -13.39
N GLY A 18 -6.00 37.68 -13.58
CA GLY A 18 -6.06 36.71 -14.67
C GLY A 18 -6.99 35.51 -14.47
N SER A 19 -8.09 35.62 -13.72
CA SER A 19 -9.16 34.60 -13.78
C SER A 19 -10.48 35.27 -14.17
N LEU A 20 -11.03 34.87 -15.31
CA LEU A 20 -12.46 34.99 -15.56
C LEU A 20 -13.13 34.11 -14.51
N VAL A 21 -13.66 34.73 -13.46
CA VAL A 21 -14.50 34.07 -12.45
C VAL A 21 -15.81 33.71 -13.16
N VAL A 22 -15.99 32.44 -13.48
CA VAL A 22 -17.34 31.87 -13.54
C VAL A 22 -17.80 31.79 -12.09
N PRO A 23 -18.91 32.40 -11.68
CA PRO A 23 -19.33 32.37 -10.28
C PRO A 23 -19.75 30.93 -9.94
N ALA A 24 -18.91 30.24 -9.15
CA ALA A 24 -19.21 28.93 -8.57
C ALA A 24 -20.48 28.94 -7.70
N GLU A 25 -20.91 30.12 -7.24
CA GLU A 25 -22.16 30.33 -6.50
C GLU A 25 -23.43 29.96 -7.28
N ALA A 26 -23.45 30.13 -8.61
CA ALA A 26 -24.67 29.91 -9.39
C ALA A 26 -25.00 28.42 -9.56
N ALA A 27 -23.98 27.58 -9.74
CA ALA A 27 -24.18 26.17 -10.07
C ALA A 27 -24.26 25.29 -8.80
N TYR A 28 -23.62 25.67 -7.68
CA TYR A 28 -23.91 25.07 -6.37
C TYR A 28 -25.37 25.33 -5.93
N ALA A 29 -25.90 26.54 -6.18
CA ALA A 29 -27.29 26.87 -5.89
C ALA A 29 -28.30 26.01 -6.66
N ASP A 30 -27.91 25.48 -7.83
CA ASP A 30 -28.74 24.55 -8.62
C ASP A 30 -28.71 23.11 -8.07
N LYS A 31 -27.84 22.80 -7.10
CA LYS A 31 -27.67 21.46 -6.50
C LYS A 31 -28.27 21.33 -5.09
N VAL A 32 -28.76 22.42 -4.51
CA VAL A 32 -29.36 22.43 -3.16
C VAL A 32 -30.76 23.04 -3.16
N ASN A 33 -31.60 22.63 -2.21
CA ASN A 33 -32.90 23.25 -1.98
C ASN A 33 -32.78 24.60 -1.23
N GLU A 34 -33.92 25.26 -0.95
CA GLU A 34 -33.94 26.55 -0.22
C GLU A 34 -33.34 26.45 1.20
N ASP A 35 -33.31 25.24 1.79
CA ASP A 35 -32.76 24.93 3.10
C ASP A 35 -31.27 24.53 3.06
N GLY A 36 -30.67 24.48 1.86
CA GLY A 36 -29.27 24.10 1.65
C GLY A 36 -29.00 22.59 1.64
N GLU A 37 -30.04 21.76 1.64
CA GLU A 37 -29.93 20.30 1.53
C GLU A 37 -29.73 19.87 0.06
N PRO A 38 -28.97 18.80 -0.22
CA PRO A 38 -28.73 18.35 -1.59
C PRO A 38 -30.02 17.90 -2.28
N LEU A 39 -30.19 18.28 -3.56
CA LEU A 39 -31.31 17.82 -4.39
C LEU A 39 -31.19 16.34 -4.80
N ILE A 40 -29.97 15.84 -4.89
CA ILE A 40 -29.65 14.44 -5.19
C ILE A 40 -29.42 13.72 -3.86
N ASP A 41 -30.07 12.57 -3.67
CA ASP A 41 -29.76 11.68 -2.55
C ASP A 41 -28.48 10.89 -2.86
N TYR A 42 -27.33 11.50 -2.65
CA TYR A 42 -26.02 10.89 -2.94
C TYR A 42 -25.75 9.59 -2.17
N LEU A 43 -26.48 9.31 -1.08
CA LEU A 43 -26.30 8.08 -0.30
C LEU A 43 -27.07 6.90 -0.90
N ASN A 44 -28.14 7.15 -1.66
CA ASN A 44 -29.04 6.09 -2.15
C ASN A 44 -29.31 6.14 -3.66
N THR A 45 -28.77 7.12 -4.38
CA THR A 45 -28.86 7.16 -5.85
C THR A 45 -27.95 6.09 -6.45
N ASN A 46 -28.53 5.19 -7.24
CA ASN A 46 -27.78 4.19 -7.99
C ASN A 46 -27.59 4.65 -9.44
N TYR A 47 -26.35 4.72 -9.91
CA TYR A 47 -26.03 4.98 -11.30
C TYR A 47 -25.61 3.67 -11.96
N GLU A 48 -26.31 3.25 -13.01
CA GLU A 48 -26.04 1.98 -13.71
C GLU A 48 -24.76 2.06 -14.55
N THR A 49 -24.47 3.23 -15.12
CA THR A 49 -23.28 3.46 -15.95
C THR A 49 -22.48 4.67 -15.49
N ALA A 50 -21.19 4.68 -15.87
CA ALA A 50 -20.32 5.84 -15.70
C ALA A 50 -20.90 7.09 -16.38
N GLU A 51 -21.47 6.96 -17.58
CA GLU A 51 -22.11 8.03 -18.32
C GLU A 51 -23.29 8.66 -17.56
N ASP A 52 -24.11 7.86 -16.89
CA ASP A 52 -25.25 8.35 -16.11
C ASP A 52 -24.78 9.24 -14.96
N LYS A 53 -23.73 8.84 -14.25
CA LYS A 53 -23.12 9.64 -13.20
C LYS A 53 -22.46 10.90 -13.76
N LEU A 54 -21.75 10.78 -14.88
CA LEU A 54 -21.06 11.91 -15.51
C LEU A 54 -22.04 12.99 -15.98
N ALA A 55 -23.26 12.61 -16.37
CA ALA A 55 -24.31 13.54 -16.78
C ALA A 55 -24.79 14.48 -15.66
N GLU A 56 -24.60 14.09 -14.39
CA GLU A 56 -24.88 14.94 -13.23
C GLU A 56 -23.72 15.89 -12.91
N MET A 57 -22.51 15.66 -13.44
CA MET A 57 -21.32 16.47 -13.16
C MET A 57 -21.13 17.59 -14.18
N ILE A 58 -20.31 18.58 -13.83
CA ILE A 58 -19.90 19.65 -14.77
C ILE A 58 -18.49 19.43 -15.29
N MET A 59 -18.30 19.53 -16.62
CA MET A 59 -16.97 19.53 -17.21
C MET A 59 -16.27 20.86 -16.88
N VAL A 60 -15.12 20.79 -16.20
CA VAL A 60 -14.35 21.96 -15.75
C VAL A 60 -13.10 22.21 -16.57
N LYS A 61 -12.56 21.18 -17.23
CA LYS A 61 -11.36 21.28 -18.07
C LYS A 61 -11.33 20.18 -19.13
N GLU A 62 -10.90 20.51 -20.34
CA GLU A 62 -10.52 19.55 -21.37
C GLU A 62 -9.12 19.92 -21.86
N GLN A 63 -8.19 18.95 -21.83
CA GLN A 63 -6.81 19.14 -22.26
C GLN A 63 -6.12 17.78 -22.45
N ASN A 64 -5.17 17.69 -23.39
CA ASN A 64 -4.30 16.52 -23.58
C ASN A 64 -5.03 15.19 -23.80
N GLY A 65 -6.20 15.22 -24.43
CA GLY A 65 -7.01 14.02 -24.65
C GLY A 65 -7.85 13.59 -23.44
N TYR A 66 -7.88 14.38 -22.38
CA TYR A 66 -8.65 14.10 -21.17
C TYR A 66 -9.68 15.20 -20.89
N GLN A 67 -10.81 14.82 -20.31
CA GLN A 67 -11.77 15.73 -19.70
C GLN A 67 -11.80 15.53 -18.18
N LEU A 68 -11.72 16.62 -17.43
CA LEU A 68 -11.92 16.65 -15.98
C LEU A 68 -13.33 17.16 -15.69
N TRP A 69 -14.09 16.36 -14.95
CA TRP A 69 -15.44 16.62 -14.50
C TRP A 69 -15.46 16.80 -12.99
N TYR A 70 -16.40 17.58 -12.48
CA TYR A 70 -16.51 17.96 -11.07
C TYR A 70 -17.97 17.99 -10.63
N GLU A 71 -18.27 17.39 -9.47
CA GLU A 71 -19.56 17.52 -8.80
C GLU A 71 -19.46 18.60 -7.71
N GLU A 72 -20.33 19.60 -7.79
CA GLU A 72 -20.20 20.81 -7.00
C GLU A 72 -20.61 20.66 -5.54
N PHE A 73 -21.52 19.73 -5.25
CA PHE A 73 -21.94 19.48 -3.86
C PHE A 73 -20.90 18.65 -3.10
N THR A 74 -20.49 17.51 -3.65
CA THR A 74 -19.62 16.53 -2.96
C THR A 74 -18.13 16.85 -3.09
N GLY A 75 -17.76 17.62 -4.12
CA GLY A 75 -16.36 17.85 -4.50
C GLY A 75 -15.71 16.68 -5.23
N GLU A 76 -16.49 15.68 -5.63
CA GLU A 76 -16.08 14.52 -6.44
C GLU A 76 -15.57 14.97 -7.82
N ILE A 77 -14.58 14.25 -8.35
CA ILE A 77 -14.08 14.44 -9.71
C ILE A 77 -14.18 13.16 -10.53
N ALA A 78 -14.22 13.31 -11.84
CA ALA A 78 -14.05 12.21 -12.77
C ALA A 78 -13.13 12.62 -13.91
N VAL A 79 -12.36 11.68 -14.43
CA VAL A 79 -11.53 11.89 -15.62
C VAL A 79 -11.98 10.96 -16.72
N LYS A 80 -12.31 11.53 -17.89
CA LYS A 80 -12.67 10.80 -19.10
C LYS A 80 -11.53 10.85 -20.10
N ASP A 81 -11.07 9.69 -20.55
CA ASP A 81 -10.15 9.57 -21.69
C ASP A 81 -10.96 9.69 -22.99
N LEU A 82 -10.66 10.70 -23.81
CA LEU A 82 -11.37 10.97 -25.06
C LEU A 82 -11.05 9.97 -26.17
N SER A 83 -9.95 9.23 -26.05
CA SER A 83 -9.50 8.26 -27.03
C SER A 83 -10.23 6.92 -26.90
N THR A 84 -10.62 6.52 -25.68
CA THR A 84 -11.34 5.26 -25.42
C THR A 84 -12.76 5.45 -24.90
N GLY A 85 -13.08 6.63 -24.36
CA GLY A 85 -14.35 6.91 -23.69
C GLY A 85 -14.37 6.51 -22.21
N GLN A 86 -13.35 5.78 -21.74
CA GLN A 86 -13.25 5.27 -20.36
C GLN A 86 -13.24 6.41 -19.34
N VAL A 87 -13.92 6.20 -18.22
CA VAL A 87 -14.06 7.19 -17.14
C VAL A 87 -13.58 6.58 -15.82
N VAL A 88 -12.79 7.34 -15.05
CA VAL A 88 -12.37 6.96 -13.70
C VAL A 88 -12.82 8.05 -12.72
N PHE A 89 -13.52 7.65 -11.65
CA PHE A 89 -14.09 8.53 -10.64
C PHE A 89 -13.23 8.57 -9.38
N SER A 90 -13.30 9.66 -8.61
CA SER A 90 -12.69 9.72 -7.28
C SER A 90 -13.43 8.92 -6.21
N ASN A 91 -14.66 8.49 -6.50
CA ASN A 91 -15.54 7.76 -5.59
C ASN A 91 -16.36 6.76 -6.41
N PRO A 92 -16.89 5.69 -5.77
CA PRO A 92 -17.78 4.78 -6.48
C PRO A 92 -19.05 5.48 -6.95
N PHE A 93 -19.43 5.24 -8.21
CA PHE A 93 -20.67 5.79 -8.77
C PHE A 93 -21.89 4.91 -8.45
N ASP A 94 -21.69 3.64 -8.10
CA ASP A 94 -22.71 2.60 -7.93
C ASP A 94 -23.01 2.29 -6.45
N LEU A 95 -22.88 3.26 -5.54
CA LEU A 95 -23.00 3.06 -4.07
C LEU A 95 -24.31 2.39 -3.59
N ALA A 96 -25.35 2.42 -4.41
CA ALA A 96 -26.67 1.88 -4.10
C ALA A 96 -26.99 0.58 -4.86
N SER A 97 -26.05 0.03 -5.64
CA SER A 97 -26.18 -1.31 -6.21
C SER A 97 -26.11 -2.34 -5.08
N GLY A 98 -27.09 -3.25 -4.98
CA GLY A 98 -27.00 -4.52 -4.22
C GLY A 98 -26.88 -4.54 -2.69
N TYR A 99 -26.27 -3.55 -2.01
CA TYR A 99 -25.81 -3.69 -0.62
C TYR A 99 -26.63 -2.87 0.38
N GLN A 100 -27.83 -3.34 0.72
CA GLN A 100 -28.79 -2.65 1.59
C GLN A 100 -28.38 -2.55 3.09
N THR A 101 -27.19 -3.03 3.47
CA THR A 101 -26.71 -3.08 4.86
C THR A 101 -25.59 -2.07 5.19
N ILE A 102 -25.12 -1.28 4.21
CA ILE A 102 -24.07 -0.28 4.44
C ILE A 102 -24.64 0.91 5.23
N SER A 103 -24.04 1.22 6.39
CA SER A 103 -24.47 2.37 7.19
C SER A 103 -24.16 3.71 6.50
N ASP A 104 -24.99 4.72 6.76
CA ASP A 104 -24.78 6.08 6.23
C ASP A 104 -23.38 6.62 6.54
N ALA A 105 -22.84 6.32 7.72
CA ALA A 105 -21.49 6.76 8.10
C ALA A 105 -20.40 6.18 7.19
N VAL A 106 -20.56 4.93 6.74
CA VAL A 106 -19.63 4.30 5.78
C VAL A 106 -19.83 4.89 4.38
N LYS A 107 -21.07 5.09 3.94
CA LYS A 107 -21.36 5.76 2.65
C LYS A 107 -20.77 7.18 2.59
N GLN A 108 -20.86 7.93 3.68
CA GLN A 108 -20.25 9.26 3.80
C GLN A 108 -18.71 9.20 3.68
N GLN A 109 -18.07 8.15 4.21
CA GLN A 109 -16.64 7.94 3.98
C GLN A 109 -16.36 7.66 2.50
N LEU A 110 -17.10 6.74 1.87
CA LEU A 110 -16.94 6.38 0.45
C LEU A 110 -17.08 7.57 -0.51
N LEU A 111 -17.86 8.61 -0.12
CA LEU A 111 -18.05 9.85 -0.89
C LEU A 111 -17.00 10.94 -0.60
N SER A 112 -15.99 10.66 0.22
CA SER A 112 -15.00 11.66 0.63
C SER A 112 -13.75 11.70 -0.27
N GLN A 113 -13.27 12.91 -0.53
CA GLN A 113 -12.03 13.20 -1.26
C GLN A 113 -10.81 13.21 -0.34
N ILE A 114 -11.02 13.62 0.92
CA ILE A 114 -10.00 13.73 1.95
C ILE A 114 -10.53 13.07 3.22
N ILE A 115 -9.70 12.22 3.82
CA ILE A 115 -9.90 11.72 5.18
C ILE A 115 -8.66 12.09 5.99
N ILE A 116 -8.86 12.71 7.15
CA ILE A 116 -7.76 13.05 8.08
C ILE A 116 -7.94 12.35 9.40
N THR A 117 -6.82 12.12 10.08
CA THR A 117 -6.79 11.78 11.50
C THR A 117 -6.04 12.85 12.29
N TYR A 118 -6.48 13.10 13.52
CA TYR A 118 -5.84 14.05 14.43
C TYR A 118 -6.02 13.60 15.89
N LEU A 119 -5.18 14.09 16.78
CA LEU A 119 -5.34 13.93 18.22
C LEU A 119 -5.98 15.17 18.84
N GLU A 120 -6.95 14.93 19.71
CA GLU A 120 -7.50 15.92 20.65
C GLU A 120 -7.40 15.33 22.07
N ASN A 121 -6.59 15.96 22.94
CA ASN A 121 -6.28 15.43 24.28
C ASN A 121 -5.83 13.95 24.23
N ASP A 122 -4.88 13.63 23.35
CA ASP A 122 -4.33 12.29 23.12
C ASP A 122 -5.36 11.23 22.65
N VAL A 123 -6.56 11.65 22.24
CA VAL A 123 -7.56 10.76 21.63
C VAL A 123 -7.57 10.97 20.12
N GLN A 124 -7.29 9.91 19.37
CA GLN A 124 -7.39 9.92 17.92
C GLN A 124 -8.83 10.08 17.45
N LYS A 125 -9.04 10.99 16.51
CA LYS A 125 -10.31 11.28 15.86
C LYS A 125 -10.13 11.34 14.35
N THR A 126 -11.21 11.04 13.63
CA THR A 126 -11.23 11.02 12.16
C THR A 126 -12.25 12.03 11.64
N MET A 127 -11.90 12.73 10.57
CA MET A 127 -12.80 13.61 9.81
C MET A 127 -12.77 13.23 8.34
N ASN A 128 -13.93 13.23 7.69
CA ASN A 128 -14.07 12.94 6.27
C ASN A 128 -14.72 14.13 5.54
N SER A 129 -14.30 14.41 4.31
CA SER A 129 -14.71 15.63 3.60
C SER A 129 -16.19 15.69 3.27
N TYR A 130 -16.87 14.56 3.08
CA TYR A 130 -18.30 14.57 2.79
C TYR A 130 -19.10 15.08 4.00
N TYR A 131 -18.94 14.44 5.16
CA TYR A 131 -19.70 14.80 6.36
C TYR A 131 -19.27 16.15 6.96
N GLU A 132 -17.97 16.44 6.93
CA GLU A 132 -17.42 17.63 7.61
C GLU A 132 -17.37 18.88 6.72
N ALA A 133 -17.38 18.73 5.38
CA ALA A 133 -17.37 19.87 4.46
C ALA A 133 -18.59 19.91 3.53
N ALA A 134 -18.89 18.83 2.78
CA ALA A 134 -19.98 18.85 1.78
C ALA A 134 -21.35 19.13 2.42
N LEU A 135 -21.72 18.34 3.45
CA LEU A 135 -22.98 18.55 4.19
C LEU A 135 -23.07 19.89 4.94
N ARG A 136 -21.96 20.63 5.03
CA ARG A 136 -21.89 21.95 5.69
C ARG A 136 -21.74 23.11 4.72
N ASN A 137 -21.75 22.85 3.41
CA ASN A 137 -21.46 23.85 2.38
C ASN A 137 -20.10 24.55 2.61
N GLN A 138 -19.06 23.77 2.94
CA GLN A 138 -17.72 24.28 3.23
C GLN A 138 -16.67 23.80 2.22
N ILE A 139 -17.10 23.63 0.96
CA ILE A 139 -16.24 23.29 -0.18
C ILE A 139 -16.19 24.48 -1.13
N THR A 140 -14.99 24.91 -1.52
CA THR A 140 -14.81 26.03 -2.45
C THR A 140 -13.95 25.63 -3.64
N LYS A 141 -14.51 25.73 -4.85
CA LYS A 141 -13.80 25.51 -6.12
C LYS A 141 -13.20 26.82 -6.66
N LYS A 142 -11.94 26.77 -7.10
CA LYS A 142 -11.25 27.84 -7.83
C LYS A 142 -10.64 27.29 -9.12
N ASN A 143 -10.83 27.96 -10.24
CA ASN A 143 -10.19 27.57 -11.49
C ASN A 143 -8.70 27.93 -11.47
N ILE A 144 -7.84 27.02 -11.93
CA ILE A 144 -6.40 27.22 -12.13
C ILE A 144 -6.02 26.90 -13.58
N LYS A 145 -4.80 27.23 -14.01
CA LYS A 145 -4.38 27.20 -15.43
C LYS A 145 -4.73 25.86 -16.13
N ASN A 146 -4.41 24.74 -15.50
CA ASN A 146 -4.53 23.40 -16.07
C ASN A 146 -5.60 22.53 -15.37
N GLY A 147 -6.52 23.14 -14.62
CA GLY A 147 -7.57 22.39 -13.91
C GLY A 147 -8.23 23.21 -12.80
N ILE A 148 -8.47 22.62 -11.64
CA ILE A 148 -9.17 23.27 -10.52
C ILE A 148 -8.41 23.07 -9.19
N ARG A 149 -8.62 24.00 -8.26
CA ARG A 149 -8.23 23.90 -6.86
C ARG A 149 -9.50 23.84 -6.02
N VAL A 150 -9.64 22.82 -5.20
CA VAL A 150 -10.79 22.63 -4.30
C VAL A 150 -10.30 22.76 -2.87
N GLU A 151 -10.90 23.69 -2.14
CA GLU A 151 -10.60 23.96 -0.74
C GLU A 151 -11.68 23.35 0.14
N TYR A 152 -11.26 22.62 1.18
CA TYR A 152 -12.14 21.95 2.13
C TYR A 152 -11.88 22.52 3.52
N ILE A 153 -12.95 22.87 4.23
CA ILE A 153 -12.88 23.12 5.67
C ILE A 153 -13.58 21.94 6.35
N LEU A 154 -12.80 21.13 7.07
CA LEU A 154 -13.28 20.04 7.91
C LEU A 154 -13.49 20.58 9.33
N GLY A 155 -14.64 20.30 9.93
CA GLY A 155 -15.03 20.90 11.20
C GLY A 155 -15.98 22.09 11.01
N GLU A 156 -16.19 22.90 12.04
CA GLU A 156 -17.12 24.04 11.99
C GLU A 156 -16.34 25.31 11.55
N GLU A 157 -16.76 25.97 10.47
CA GLU A 157 -16.13 27.22 10.03
C GLU A 157 -16.31 28.36 11.05
N GLN A 158 -17.45 28.39 11.73
CA GLN A 158 -17.75 29.35 12.79
C GLN A 158 -17.14 28.86 14.11
N THR A 159 -15.98 29.42 14.47
CA THR A 159 -15.22 29.05 15.67
C THR A 159 -15.79 29.65 16.96
N ILE A 160 -16.59 30.72 16.84
CA ILE A 160 -17.34 31.33 17.93
C ILE A 160 -18.79 30.96 17.71
N ARG A 161 -19.36 30.26 18.68
CA ARG A 161 -20.79 29.95 18.67
C ARG A 161 -21.55 31.17 19.17
N LEU A 162 -22.71 31.45 18.58
CA LEU A 162 -23.59 32.54 19.01
C LEU A 162 -24.31 32.18 20.33
N VAL A 163 -23.54 31.85 21.37
CA VAL A 163 -23.98 31.39 22.68
C VAL A 163 -23.15 32.13 23.73
N PRO A 164 -23.72 33.11 24.47
CA PRO A 164 -22.96 33.81 25.50
C PRO A 164 -22.55 32.88 26.62
N ARG A 165 -21.25 32.74 26.89
CA ARG A 165 -20.77 32.02 28.07
C ARG A 165 -21.08 32.75 29.36
N MET A 166 -21.04 34.07 29.31
CA MET A 166 -21.49 34.94 30.39
C MET A 166 -22.15 36.17 29.78
N ILE A 167 -23.27 36.58 30.35
CA ILE A 167 -24.09 37.68 29.85
C ILE A 167 -24.81 38.36 31.01
N LYS A 168 -24.91 39.68 30.97
CA LYS A 168 -25.61 40.46 32.00
C LYS A 168 -27.09 40.04 32.04
N ARG A 169 -27.65 39.90 33.25
CA ARG A 169 -29.04 39.48 33.48
C ARG A 169 -30.05 40.14 32.53
N GLU A 170 -30.08 41.47 32.53
CA GLU A 170 -31.01 42.27 31.70
C GLU A 170 -30.90 41.93 30.21
N ARG A 171 -29.68 41.74 29.70
CA ARG A 171 -29.43 41.47 28.29
C ARG A 171 -29.82 40.04 27.91
N PHE A 172 -29.59 39.06 28.79
CA PHE A 172 -30.08 37.69 28.58
C PHE A 172 -31.61 37.63 28.54
N ASP A 173 -32.25 38.35 29.48
CA ASP A 173 -33.70 38.42 29.58
C ASP A 173 -34.33 39.11 28.36
N GLU A 174 -33.73 40.21 27.87
CA GLU A 174 -34.29 41.03 26.78
C GLU A 174 -33.93 40.52 25.37
N LEU A 175 -32.67 40.18 25.13
CA LEU A 175 -32.15 39.85 23.79
C LEU A 175 -32.21 38.36 23.47
N ILE A 176 -32.31 37.49 24.48
CA ILE A 176 -32.40 36.04 24.29
C ILE A 176 -33.75 35.50 24.75
N LEU A 177 -34.01 35.43 26.05
CA LEU A 177 -35.23 34.79 26.56
C LEU A 177 -36.52 35.49 26.10
N GLY A 178 -36.49 36.82 26.02
CA GLY A 178 -37.63 37.65 25.60
C GLY A 178 -37.96 37.58 24.11
N GLN A 179 -37.06 37.05 23.27
CA GLN A 179 -37.28 36.89 21.83
C GLN A 179 -37.83 35.51 21.45
N ILE A 180 -37.76 34.54 22.36
CA ILE A 180 -38.15 33.15 22.10
C ILE A 180 -39.59 32.96 22.56
N ASP A 181 -40.52 32.71 21.63
CA ASP A 181 -41.94 32.58 21.95
C ASP A 181 -42.33 31.23 22.59
N TYR A 182 -41.61 30.15 22.23
CA TYR A 182 -41.97 28.78 22.63
C TYR A 182 -41.32 28.38 23.96
N ASP A 183 -42.16 27.95 24.93
CA ASP A 183 -41.72 27.62 26.29
C ASP A 183 -40.64 26.53 26.35
N TRP A 184 -40.68 25.56 25.43
CA TRP A 184 -39.69 24.49 25.41
C TRP A 184 -38.28 25.01 25.14
N HIS A 185 -38.11 25.93 24.18
CA HIS A 185 -36.82 26.54 23.85
C HIS A 185 -36.31 27.43 25.00
N ARG A 186 -37.20 28.19 25.65
CA ARG A 186 -36.85 28.98 26.86
C ARG A 186 -36.38 28.08 28.00
N ASN A 187 -37.11 27.00 28.27
CA ASN A 187 -36.76 26.03 29.32
C ASN A 187 -35.45 25.32 29.01
N LYS A 188 -35.19 25.01 27.74
CA LYS A 188 -33.92 24.43 27.30
C LYS A 188 -32.76 25.38 27.59
N LEU A 189 -32.82 26.64 27.19
CA LEU A 189 -31.80 27.63 27.55
C LEU A 189 -31.64 27.76 29.07
N ASN A 190 -32.74 27.93 29.80
CA ASN A 190 -32.70 28.02 31.28
C ASN A 190 -32.12 26.78 31.97
N SER A 191 -32.18 25.60 31.34
CA SER A 191 -31.55 24.40 31.91
C SER A 191 -30.02 24.42 31.87
N PHE A 192 -29.43 25.23 31.00
CA PHE A 192 -27.98 25.39 30.86
C PHE A 192 -27.46 26.73 31.36
N TYR A 193 -28.32 27.71 31.64
CA TYR A 193 -27.93 29.02 32.17
C TYR A 193 -28.32 29.17 33.64
N THR A 194 -27.33 29.42 34.48
CA THR A 194 -27.55 29.69 35.91
C THR A 194 -27.32 31.16 36.22
N LEU A 195 -28.32 31.82 36.82
CA LEU A 195 -28.15 33.19 37.31
C LEU A 195 -27.18 33.20 38.51
N LYS A 196 -26.19 34.08 38.46
CA LYS A 196 -25.24 34.35 39.53
C LYS A 196 -25.41 35.80 39.98
N ASP A 197 -25.99 35.96 41.16
CA ASP A 197 -26.31 37.25 41.75
C ASP A 197 -25.90 37.26 43.24
N LYS A 198 -25.12 38.26 43.65
CA LYS A 198 -24.63 38.37 45.03
C LYS A 198 -25.74 38.77 46.01
N ASP A 199 -26.79 39.40 45.48
CA ASP A 199 -27.91 39.94 46.25
C ASP A 199 -29.07 38.92 46.35
N ASP A 200 -28.84 37.66 45.94
CA ASP A 200 -29.79 36.55 46.08
C ASP A 200 -29.94 36.15 47.56
N GLU A 201 -31.12 36.44 48.13
CA GLU A 201 -31.50 36.17 49.53
C GLU A 201 -31.48 34.68 49.90
N THR A 202 -31.40 33.77 48.92
CA THR A 202 -31.33 32.32 49.14
C THR A 202 -29.90 31.79 49.34
N LEU A 203 -28.88 32.61 49.05
CA LEU A 203 -27.47 32.24 49.21
C LEU A 203 -26.97 32.50 50.63
N THR A 204 -26.24 31.53 51.20
CA THR A 204 -25.50 31.73 52.46
C THR A 204 -24.29 32.63 52.24
N GLU A 205 -23.82 33.33 53.29
CA GLU A 205 -22.60 34.15 53.23
C GLU A 205 -21.39 33.40 52.62
N ARG A 206 -21.26 32.10 52.90
CA ARG A 206 -20.23 31.24 52.31
C ARG A 206 -20.45 31.01 50.81
N GLY A 207 -21.70 30.80 50.38
CA GLY A 207 -22.04 30.61 48.97
C GLY A 207 -21.79 31.86 48.13
N VAL A 208 -22.03 33.06 48.68
CA VAL A 208 -21.69 34.33 48.02
C VAL A 208 -20.17 34.45 47.82
N LEU A 209 -19.36 34.13 48.83
CA LEU A 209 -17.90 34.16 48.73
C LEU A 209 -17.35 33.17 47.70
N GLU A 210 -17.88 31.94 47.66
CA GLU A 210 -17.49 30.92 46.66
C GLU A 210 -17.88 31.33 45.23
N MET A 211 -19.07 31.91 45.06
CA MET A 211 -19.53 32.41 43.76
C MET A 211 -18.68 33.58 43.28
N VAL A 212 -18.42 34.58 44.14
CA VAL A 212 -17.58 35.74 43.81
C VAL A 212 -16.15 35.34 43.50
N ALA A 213 -15.62 34.31 44.17
CA ALA A 213 -14.28 33.78 43.86
C ALA A 213 -14.22 33.14 42.45
N LYS A 214 -15.29 32.45 42.03
CA LYS A 214 -15.37 31.83 40.70
C LYS A 214 -15.76 32.80 39.59
N PHE A 215 -16.63 33.76 39.87
CA PHE A 215 -17.14 34.76 38.94
C PHE A 215 -16.99 36.16 39.54
N PRO A 216 -15.78 36.75 39.52
CA PRO A 216 -15.50 38.03 40.18
C PRO A 216 -16.41 39.19 39.73
N ILE A 217 -16.92 39.13 38.49
CA ILE A 217 -17.82 40.12 37.91
C ILE A 217 -19.15 40.26 38.69
N THR A 218 -19.54 39.24 39.44
CA THR A 218 -20.78 39.24 40.26
C THR A 218 -20.76 40.31 41.36
N ASN A 219 -19.58 40.86 41.71
CA ASN A 219 -19.48 42.04 42.57
C ASN A 219 -20.05 43.31 41.91
N GLU A 220 -19.95 43.42 40.59
CA GLU A 220 -20.33 44.59 39.80
C GLU A 220 -21.74 44.47 39.22
N MET A 221 -22.16 43.26 38.79
CA MET A 221 -23.47 43.03 38.17
C MET A 221 -23.93 41.57 38.27
N ALA A 222 -25.25 41.34 38.23
CA ALA A 222 -25.81 40.00 38.10
C ALA A 222 -25.64 39.46 36.67
N VAL A 223 -25.17 38.22 36.53
CA VAL A 223 -24.87 37.59 35.23
C VAL A 223 -25.48 36.21 35.14
N TYR A 224 -25.99 35.85 33.97
CA TYR A 224 -26.23 34.45 33.62
C TYR A 224 -24.92 33.83 33.15
N VAL A 225 -24.61 32.65 33.70
CA VAL A 225 -23.45 31.85 33.32
C VAL A 225 -23.95 30.58 32.66
N CYS A 226 -23.53 30.36 31.41
CA CYS A 226 -23.73 29.08 30.73
C CYS A 226 -22.92 28.01 31.45
N ASP A 227 -23.48 26.81 31.61
CA ASP A 227 -22.81 25.66 32.18
C ASP A 227 -21.40 25.50 31.54
N PRO A 228 -20.31 25.60 32.33
CA PRO A 228 -18.95 25.46 31.82
C PRO A 228 -18.68 24.07 31.22
N ASP A 229 -19.39 23.04 31.68
CA ASP A 229 -19.19 21.64 31.28
C ASP A 229 -20.17 21.19 30.17
N ILE A 230 -20.86 22.12 29.52
CA ILE A 230 -21.83 21.83 28.45
C ILE A 230 -21.16 21.14 27.25
N LYS A 231 -21.79 20.06 26.77
CA LYS A 231 -21.29 19.28 25.63
C LYS A 231 -21.49 20.02 24.29
N ALA A 232 -20.61 19.77 23.31
CA ALA A 232 -20.66 20.39 21.99
C ALA A 232 -21.99 20.16 21.23
N ARG A 233 -22.68 19.04 21.44
CA ARG A 233 -24.03 18.81 20.88
C ARG A 233 -25.05 19.80 21.46
N GLU A 234 -24.97 20.06 22.75
CA GLU A 234 -25.96 20.87 23.48
C GLU A 234 -25.71 22.35 23.18
N LEU A 235 -24.45 22.75 23.06
CA LEU A 235 -24.08 24.06 22.54
C LEU A 235 -24.62 24.31 21.12
N ARG A 236 -24.61 23.31 20.22
CA ARG A 236 -25.19 23.44 18.87
C ARG A 236 -26.70 23.66 18.95
N GLU A 237 -27.36 22.93 19.83
CA GLU A 237 -28.80 23.08 20.05
C GLU A 237 -29.15 24.48 20.60
N LEU A 238 -28.38 24.98 21.57
CA LEU A 238 -28.58 26.35 22.09
C LEU A 238 -28.30 27.41 21.03
N GLU A 239 -27.23 27.26 20.25
CA GLU A 239 -26.89 28.17 19.16
C GLU A 239 -27.98 28.21 18.09
N ASN A 240 -28.51 27.04 17.69
CA ASN A 240 -29.61 26.96 16.73
C ASN A 240 -30.85 27.68 17.25
N ILE A 241 -31.18 27.53 18.54
CA ILE A 241 -32.28 28.28 19.16
C ILE A 241 -32.03 29.78 19.08
N ILE A 242 -30.84 30.26 19.46
CA ILE A 242 -30.51 31.68 19.46
C ILE A 242 -30.50 32.24 18.02
N LYS A 243 -29.86 31.57 17.06
CA LYS A 243 -29.83 31.99 15.65
C LYS A 243 -31.23 32.06 15.03
N THR A 244 -32.09 31.09 15.35
CA THR A 244 -33.43 30.99 14.75
C THR A 244 -34.38 32.04 15.33
N TYR A 245 -34.34 32.27 16.65
CA TYR A 245 -35.39 33.01 17.35
C TYR A 245 -34.93 34.37 17.90
N CYS A 246 -33.62 34.64 17.98
CA CYS A 246 -33.07 35.87 18.57
C CYS A 246 -32.33 36.71 17.50
N PRO A 247 -33.03 37.27 16.50
CA PRO A 247 -32.38 37.96 15.37
C PRO A 247 -31.63 39.24 15.78
N LEU A 248 -31.90 39.77 16.97
CA LEU A 248 -31.23 40.95 17.52
C LEU A 248 -29.93 40.62 18.27
N TYR A 249 -29.69 39.34 18.57
CA TYR A 249 -28.49 38.91 19.27
C TYR A 249 -27.44 38.47 18.23
N THR A 250 -26.49 39.34 17.91
CA THR A 250 -25.47 39.13 16.87
C THR A 250 -24.10 38.79 17.48
N TYR A 251 -23.13 38.43 16.65
CA TYR A 251 -21.75 38.25 17.11
C TYR A 251 -21.16 39.52 17.74
N GLU A 252 -21.56 40.71 17.27
CA GLU A 252 -21.14 41.98 17.89
C GLU A 252 -21.73 42.13 19.31
N GLU A 253 -22.98 41.71 19.53
CA GLU A 253 -23.59 41.71 20.86
C GLU A 253 -22.97 40.66 21.79
N LEU A 254 -22.59 39.50 21.24
CA LEU A 254 -21.85 38.46 21.96
C LEU A 254 -20.50 38.96 22.45
N ASP A 255 -19.71 39.59 21.56
CA ASP A 255 -18.41 40.18 21.90
C ASP A 255 -18.58 41.28 22.96
N TYR A 256 -19.58 42.14 22.79
CA TYR A 256 -19.92 43.17 23.77
C TYR A 256 -20.27 42.58 25.14
N ASP A 257 -21.03 41.48 25.19
CA ASP A 257 -21.38 40.82 26.45
C ASP A 257 -20.17 40.14 27.11
N HIS A 258 -19.27 39.53 26.33
CA HIS A 258 -18.03 38.96 26.86
C HIS A 258 -17.09 40.04 27.39
N GLU A 259 -16.95 41.18 26.68
CA GLU A 259 -16.19 42.33 27.16
C GLU A 259 -16.79 42.95 28.42
N LEU A 260 -18.12 43.18 28.42
CA LEU A 260 -18.86 43.76 29.55
C LEU A 260 -18.73 42.90 30.80
N THR A 261 -18.75 41.57 30.62
CA THR A 261 -18.63 40.62 31.72
C THR A 261 -17.16 40.29 32.05
N LYS A 262 -16.18 40.79 31.28
CA LYS A 262 -14.76 40.45 31.40
C LYS A 262 -14.52 38.93 31.31
N TYR A 263 -15.31 38.24 30.50
CA TYR A 263 -15.14 36.82 30.25
C TYR A 263 -13.83 36.58 29.48
N THR A 264 -12.96 35.73 30.03
CA THR A 264 -11.66 35.37 29.42
C THR A 264 -11.54 33.86 29.22
N GLY A 265 -12.67 33.13 29.21
CA GLY A 265 -12.63 31.68 29.09
C GLY A 265 -12.07 31.25 27.74
N ALA A 266 -11.12 30.32 27.78
CA ALA A 266 -10.62 29.63 26.61
C ALA A 266 -11.52 28.42 26.36
N ASP A 267 -12.65 28.63 25.67
CA ASP A 267 -13.20 27.53 24.91
C ASP A 267 -12.15 27.18 23.87
N ALA A 268 -11.55 25.99 23.95
CA ALA A 268 -10.75 25.49 22.84
C ALA A 268 -11.64 25.55 21.60
N ALA A 269 -11.19 26.29 20.57
CA ALA A 269 -11.95 26.38 19.34
C ALA A 269 -12.18 24.95 18.83
N PRO A 270 -13.40 24.58 18.40
CA PRO A 270 -13.66 23.23 17.93
C PRO A 270 -12.69 22.84 16.81
N PRO A 271 -12.42 21.53 16.61
CA PRO A 271 -11.44 21.09 15.64
C PRO A 271 -11.84 21.58 14.25
N ARG A 272 -10.93 22.33 13.64
CA ARG A 272 -11.10 22.92 12.30
C ARG A 272 -9.80 22.75 11.52
N PHE A 273 -9.90 22.09 10.37
CA PHE A 273 -8.79 21.86 9.45
C PHE A 273 -9.14 22.40 8.07
N ARG A 274 -8.30 23.27 7.53
CA ARG A 274 -8.40 23.73 6.14
C ARG A 274 -7.34 23.01 5.30
N LEU A 275 -7.77 22.37 4.22
CA LEU A 275 -6.91 21.68 3.26
C LEU A 275 -7.33 22.06 1.84
N SER A 276 -6.45 21.83 0.86
CA SER A 276 -6.78 22.04 -0.55
C SER A 276 -6.19 20.96 -1.45
N LEU A 277 -6.97 20.48 -2.41
CA LEU A 277 -6.51 19.63 -3.49
C LEU A 277 -6.46 20.42 -4.80
N GLU A 278 -5.34 20.35 -5.50
CA GLU A 278 -5.17 20.88 -6.84
C GLU A 278 -5.21 19.72 -7.83
N TYR A 279 -6.19 19.73 -8.74
CA TYR A 279 -6.38 18.76 -9.81
C TYR A 279 -5.94 19.39 -11.12
N THR A 280 -4.95 18.81 -11.78
CA THR A 280 -4.43 19.35 -13.05
C THR A 280 -4.24 18.25 -14.08
N LEU A 281 -4.71 18.48 -15.30
CA LEU A 281 -4.45 17.59 -16.43
C LEU A 281 -3.07 17.90 -17.04
N ASN A 282 -2.32 16.85 -17.35
CA ASN A 282 -1.06 16.90 -18.08
C ASN A 282 -1.03 15.82 -19.19
N ASP A 283 0.11 15.64 -19.85
CA ASP A 283 0.21 14.72 -21.01
C ASP A 283 0.08 13.25 -20.56
N ASP A 284 0.38 12.99 -19.30
CA ASP A 284 0.37 11.66 -18.69
C ASP A 284 -0.94 11.33 -17.95
N GLY A 285 -1.93 12.24 -17.93
CA GLY A 285 -3.21 12.05 -17.25
C GLY A 285 -3.53 13.13 -16.21
N LEU A 286 -3.80 12.72 -14.97
CA LEU A 286 -4.23 13.59 -13.86
C LEU A 286 -3.15 13.69 -12.78
N ALA A 287 -2.66 14.90 -12.50
CA ALA A 287 -1.87 15.20 -11.32
C ALA A 287 -2.75 15.78 -10.21
N VAL A 288 -2.69 15.18 -9.02
CA VAL A 288 -3.36 15.62 -7.80
C VAL A 288 -2.31 16.09 -6.80
N ARG A 289 -2.50 17.27 -6.23
CA ARG A 289 -1.54 17.86 -5.29
C ARG A 289 -2.21 18.42 -4.05
N LEU A 290 -1.71 18.06 -2.88
CA LEU A 290 -2.04 18.66 -1.59
C LEU A 290 -0.84 19.49 -1.09
N PRO A 291 -0.92 20.84 -1.07
CA PRO A 291 0.14 21.68 -0.51
C PRO A 291 0.24 21.52 1.01
N ALA A 292 1.33 20.95 1.52
CA ALA A 292 1.50 20.65 2.95
C ALA A 292 1.54 21.94 3.79
N ASN A 293 2.18 22.99 3.28
CA ASN A 293 2.18 24.32 3.92
C ASN A 293 0.82 25.03 3.93
N GLY A 294 -0.16 24.53 3.17
CA GLY A 294 -1.52 25.06 3.12
C GLY A 294 -2.48 24.42 4.13
N ILE A 295 -2.00 23.45 4.92
CA ILE A 295 -2.80 22.82 5.97
C ILE A 295 -2.86 23.76 7.17
N GLU A 296 -4.05 24.26 7.50
CA GLU A 296 -4.26 25.19 8.61
C GLU A 296 -5.18 24.57 9.67
N PHE A 297 -4.75 24.60 10.94
CA PHE A 297 -5.52 24.18 12.11
C PHE A 297 -4.95 24.82 13.38
N ASP A 298 -5.68 24.72 14.51
CA ASP A 298 -5.18 25.15 15.81
C ASP A 298 -4.18 24.13 16.38
N GLU A 299 -2.89 24.35 16.11
CA GLU A 299 -1.81 23.49 16.59
C GLU A 299 -1.58 23.54 18.11
N SER A 300 -2.21 24.49 18.81
CA SER A 300 -2.13 24.57 20.27
C SER A 300 -3.10 23.61 20.96
N ALA A 301 -4.18 23.23 20.26
CA ALA A 301 -5.23 22.35 20.78
C ALA A 301 -5.24 20.97 20.11
N TYR A 302 -4.78 20.87 18.85
CA TYR A 302 -4.87 19.66 18.04
C TYR A 302 -3.51 19.24 17.46
N GLN A 303 -3.33 17.94 17.23
CA GLN A 303 -2.17 17.40 16.53
C GLN A 303 -2.60 16.66 15.26
N PHE A 304 -2.17 17.14 14.10
CA PHE A 304 -2.45 16.48 12.82
C PHE A 304 -1.61 15.21 12.67
N GLN A 305 -2.27 14.07 12.40
CA GLN A 305 -1.62 12.76 12.32
C GLN A 305 -1.45 12.32 10.86
N THR A 306 -2.55 12.02 10.16
CA THR A 306 -2.49 11.52 8.78
C THR A 306 -3.50 12.20 7.85
N VAL A 307 -3.21 12.14 6.55
CA VAL A 307 -4.14 12.51 5.47
C VAL A 307 -4.15 11.44 4.38
N SER A 308 -5.33 10.92 4.08
CA SER A 308 -5.59 10.09 2.90
C SER A 308 -6.12 10.97 1.78
N VAL A 309 -5.46 10.91 0.62
CA VAL A 309 -5.84 11.67 -0.57
C VAL A 309 -6.53 10.75 -1.57
N LEU A 310 -7.78 11.09 -1.92
CA LEU A 310 -8.65 10.32 -2.82
C LEU A 310 -8.68 8.80 -2.50
N PRO A 311 -9.06 8.42 -1.26
CA PRO A 311 -8.99 7.03 -0.81
C PRO A 311 -9.84 6.03 -1.62
N PHE A 312 -10.74 6.51 -2.48
CA PHE A 312 -11.66 5.70 -3.29
C PHE A 312 -11.51 5.96 -4.80
N PHE A 313 -10.39 6.55 -5.24
CA PHE A 313 -10.17 6.80 -6.66
C PHE A 313 -10.08 5.49 -7.45
N GLY A 314 -10.99 5.33 -8.42
CA GLY A 314 -11.14 4.10 -9.21
C GLY A 314 -11.42 2.84 -8.39
N ALA A 315 -12.08 2.98 -7.25
CA ALA A 315 -12.51 1.86 -6.42
C ALA A 315 -13.35 0.86 -7.23
N GLY A 316 -12.95 -0.42 -7.20
CA GLY A 316 -13.65 -1.50 -7.89
C GLY A 316 -14.55 -2.29 -6.94
N SER A 317 -15.81 -2.50 -7.31
CA SER A 317 -16.74 -3.37 -6.56
C SER A 317 -16.30 -4.84 -6.66
N ASN A 318 -16.53 -5.63 -5.61
CA ASN A 318 -16.34 -7.09 -5.63
C ASN A 318 -17.42 -7.86 -6.42
N GLU A 319 -18.37 -7.14 -7.03
CA GLU A 319 -19.26 -7.67 -8.08
C GLU A 319 -18.55 -7.82 -9.42
N TYR A 320 -17.50 -7.03 -9.65
CA TYR A 320 -16.69 -7.07 -10.87
C TYR A 320 -15.41 -7.87 -10.66
N GLU A 321 -14.88 -8.42 -11.75
CA GLU A 321 -13.52 -8.94 -11.76
C GLU A 321 -12.51 -7.79 -11.75
N GLY A 322 -11.34 -8.03 -11.16
CA GLY A 322 -10.30 -7.02 -11.09
C GLY A 322 -9.32 -7.26 -9.96
N TYR A 323 -8.37 -6.35 -9.83
CA TYR A 323 -7.32 -6.41 -8.82
C TYR A 323 -6.73 -5.04 -8.51
N SER A 324 -6.20 -4.92 -7.30
CA SER A 324 -5.27 -3.86 -6.93
C SER A 324 -3.82 -4.35 -7.08
N VAL A 325 -2.92 -3.44 -7.46
CA VAL A 325 -1.47 -3.70 -7.52
C VAL A 325 -0.78 -2.87 -6.45
N ILE A 326 0.05 -3.53 -5.63
CA ILE A 326 0.91 -2.88 -4.64
C ILE A 326 2.39 -3.21 -4.88
N PRO A 327 3.32 -2.30 -4.54
CA PRO A 327 4.75 -2.46 -4.77
C PRO A 327 5.41 -3.29 -3.66
N ASP A 328 4.77 -4.38 -3.23
CA ASP A 328 5.30 -5.31 -2.24
C ASP A 328 6.42 -6.17 -2.88
N GLY A 329 7.68 -5.89 -2.53
CA GLY A 329 8.84 -6.51 -3.17
C GLY A 329 8.90 -6.21 -4.66
N SER A 330 8.91 -7.26 -5.49
CA SER A 330 8.83 -7.11 -6.96
C SER A 330 7.44 -6.66 -7.43
N GLY A 331 6.39 -6.84 -6.62
CA GLY A 331 5.01 -6.48 -6.93
C GLY A 331 4.02 -7.58 -6.53
N ALA A 332 2.84 -7.20 -6.05
CA ALA A 332 1.78 -8.13 -5.65
C ALA A 332 0.41 -7.70 -6.16
N LEU A 333 -0.40 -8.68 -6.56
CA LEU A 333 -1.81 -8.50 -6.92
C LEU A 333 -2.73 -8.87 -5.76
N ILE A 334 -3.78 -8.07 -5.58
CA ILE A 334 -4.86 -8.34 -4.62
C ILE A 334 -6.16 -8.37 -5.42
N ARG A 335 -6.66 -9.58 -5.67
CA ARG A 335 -7.87 -9.80 -6.47
C ARG A 335 -9.14 -9.52 -5.66
N PHE A 336 -10.13 -8.93 -6.31
CA PHE A 336 -11.39 -8.57 -5.66
C PHE A 336 -12.20 -9.79 -5.23
N GLN A 337 -12.15 -10.85 -6.05
CA GLN A 337 -12.89 -12.09 -5.84
C GLN A 337 -12.38 -12.91 -4.64
N ASP A 338 -11.10 -12.80 -4.29
CA ASP A 338 -10.48 -13.60 -3.23
C ASP A 338 -11.03 -13.23 -1.84
N PHE A 339 -11.61 -12.02 -1.69
CA PHE A 339 -12.05 -11.46 -0.41
C PHE A 339 -13.54 -11.08 -0.39
N LYS A 340 -14.36 -11.69 -1.25
CA LYS A 340 -15.80 -11.44 -1.25
C LYS A 340 -16.41 -11.73 0.13
N GLY A 341 -17.00 -10.70 0.76
CA GLY A 341 -17.56 -10.77 2.11
C GLY A 341 -16.54 -10.75 3.27
N GLN A 342 -15.24 -10.69 2.99
CA GLN A 342 -14.18 -10.62 4.01
C GLN A 342 -13.47 -9.26 3.98
N SER A 343 -13.38 -8.60 5.14
CA SER A 343 -12.66 -7.34 5.22
C SER A 343 -11.16 -7.59 5.33
N VAL A 344 -10.39 -7.01 4.40
CA VAL A 344 -8.93 -7.11 4.38
C VAL A 344 -8.33 -5.72 4.35
N ASN A 345 -7.41 -5.47 5.27
CA ASN A 345 -6.55 -4.30 5.26
C ASN A 345 -5.11 -4.78 5.17
N LEU A 346 -4.38 -4.21 4.22
CA LEU A 346 -2.94 -4.32 4.06
C LEU A 346 -2.37 -2.89 4.03
N SER A 347 -1.26 -2.68 4.72
CA SER A 347 -0.60 -1.39 4.76
C SER A 347 0.90 -1.58 4.73
N GLY A 348 1.62 -0.76 3.97
CA GLY A 348 3.08 -0.73 3.97
C GLY A 348 3.62 0.68 3.86
N GLN A 349 4.68 0.96 4.62
CA GLN A 349 5.41 2.22 4.54
C GLN A 349 6.36 2.17 3.34
N LEU A 350 6.41 3.26 2.56
CA LEU A 350 7.37 3.37 1.46
C LEU A 350 8.80 3.51 2.00
N TYR A 351 9.73 2.82 1.32
CA TYR A 351 11.16 2.78 1.62
C TYR A 351 11.50 2.13 2.97
N GLY A 352 10.71 1.13 3.39
CA GLY A 352 11.01 0.32 4.57
C GLY A 352 10.88 1.07 5.89
N SER A 353 11.27 0.42 6.99
CA SER A 353 11.07 0.92 8.35
C SER A 353 11.91 2.17 8.67
N ASP A 354 11.39 3.02 9.55
CA ASP A 354 12.15 4.08 10.20
C ASP A 354 12.62 3.59 11.57
N TYR A 355 13.93 3.37 11.74
CA TYR A 355 14.44 2.82 12.99
C TYR A 355 14.47 3.85 14.13
N ALA A 356 14.20 5.13 13.88
CA ALA A 356 14.15 6.14 14.92
C ALA A 356 12.89 6.08 15.82
N TYR A 357 11.90 5.29 15.42
CA TYR A 357 10.67 5.06 16.19
C TYR A 357 10.81 3.96 17.24
N HIS A 358 10.03 4.07 18.32
CA HIS A 358 10.04 3.13 19.43
C HIS A 358 9.43 1.78 19.06
N GLU A 359 8.20 1.80 18.54
CA GLU A 359 7.51 0.63 18.04
C GLU A 359 7.94 0.35 16.60
N ILE A 360 8.75 -0.68 16.43
CA ILE A 360 9.02 -1.27 15.13
C ILE A 360 8.22 -2.58 15.11
N SER A 361 7.17 -2.64 14.30
CA SER A 361 6.44 -3.88 14.08
C SER A 361 7.29 -4.81 13.19
N GLY A 362 7.43 -6.06 13.61
CA GLY A 362 8.11 -7.09 12.84
C GLY A 362 7.10 -8.00 12.19
N GLN A 363 7.03 -7.98 10.86
CA GLN A 363 6.37 -9.00 10.06
C GLN A 363 7.36 -9.44 8.98
N HIS A 364 7.27 -10.70 8.55
CA HIS A 364 7.99 -11.14 7.36
C HIS A 364 7.32 -10.48 6.16
N ALA A 365 7.94 -9.41 5.68
CA ALA A 365 7.43 -8.59 4.59
C ALA A 365 8.58 -7.96 3.81
N GLU A 366 8.47 -7.98 2.50
CA GLU A 366 9.27 -7.19 1.58
C GLU A 366 8.94 -5.69 1.73
N SER A 367 9.94 -4.85 1.49
CA SER A 367 9.76 -3.41 1.57
C SER A 367 9.12 -2.87 0.29
N MET A 368 8.27 -1.84 0.43
CA MET A 368 7.72 -1.13 -0.71
C MET A 368 8.72 -0.10 -1.24
N ARG A 369 9.40 -0.42 -2.35
CA ARG A 369 10.56 0.36 -2.85
C ARG A 369 10.27 1.30 -4.01
N MET A 370 9.14 1.11 -4.67
CA MET A 370 8.70 1.97 -5.77
C MET A 370 7.39 2.65 -5.36
N PRO A 371 7.29 3.98 -5.43
CA PRO A 371 6.11 4.73 -4.99
C PRO A 371 4.96 4.68 -6.01
N TYR A 372 4.52 3.48 -6.38
CA TYR A 372 3.37 3.27 -7.27
C TYR A 372 2.27 2.44 -6.60
N TYR A 373 1.07 2.51 -7.16
CA TYR A 373 -0.03 1.58 -6.91
C TYR A 373 -1.04 1.68 -8.05
N GLY A 374 -1.97 0.74 -8.15
CA GLY A 374 -2.98 0.83 -9.22
C GLY A 374 -4.16 -0.10 -9.01
N VAL A 375 -5.20 0.14 -9.81
CA VAL A 375 -6.42 -0.68 -9.84
C VAL A 375 -6.77 -0.98 -11.30
N VAL A 376 -7.18 -2.21 -11.56
CA VAL A 376 -7.87 -2.61 -12.80
C VAL A 376 -9.19 -3.27 -12.41
N THR A 377 -10.26 -2.87 -13.08
CA THR A 377 -11.60 -3.43 -12.94
C THR A 377 -12.16 -3.74 -14.32
N THR A 378 -12.74 -4.92 -14.45
CA THR A 378 -13.40 -5.38 -15.67
C THR A 378 -14.90 -5.11 -15.55
N TYR A 379 -15.41 -4.19 -16.37
CA TYR A 379 -16.82 -3.82 -16.37
C TYR A 379 -17.58 -4.50 -17.50
N PRO A 380 -18.87 -4.82 -17.30
CA PRO A 380 -19.75 -5.22 -18.39
C PRO A 380 -20.05 -4.03 -19.33
N GLY A 381 -20.31 -4.34 -20.59
CA GLY A 381 -20.68 -3.39 -21.63
C GLY A 381 -19.50 -2.78 -22.41
N SER A 382 -19.63 -1.50 -22.74
CA SER A 382 -18.65 -0.72 -23.49
C SER A 382 -18.45 0.64 -22.82
N PRO A 383 -17.22 1.20 -22.80
CA PRO A 383 -16.95 2.52 -22.22
C PRO A 383 -17.61 3.68 -22.98
N SER A 384 -18.31 3.41 -24.08
CA SER A 384 -19.03 4.41 -24.88
C SER A 384 -20.56 4.33 -24.74
N GLY A 385 -21.09 3.43 -23.89
CA GLY A 385 -22.53 3.27 -23.64
C GLY A 385 -23.34 2.68 -24.81
N ALA A 386 -22.71 2.24 -25.90
CA ALA A 386 -23.40 1.63 -27.03
C ALA A 386 -23.62 0.12 -26.80
N VAL A 387 -24.80 -0.25 -26.31
CA VAL A 387 -25.26 -1.65 -26.31
C VAL A 387 -25.72 -2.04 -27.73
N PRO A 388 -25.31 -3.19 -28.29
CA PRO A 388 -25.85 -3.65 -29.57
C PRO A 388 -27.34 -3.96 -29.43
N THR A 389 -28.20 -3.17 -30.08
CA THR A 389 -29.61 -3.53 -30.31
C THR A 389 -29.72 -4.39 -31.56
N SER A 390 -29.31 -5.64 -31.46
CA SER A 390 -29.68 -6.67 -32.42
C SER A 390 -30.16 -7.88 -31.66
N GLY A 391 -31.48 -8.05 -31.61
CA GLY A 391 -32.11 -9.23 -31.04
C GLY A 391 -31.74 -10.44 -31.87
N ASP A 392 -31.03 -11.37 -31.23
CA ASP A 392 -31.10 -12.81 -31.44
C ASP A 392 -30.72 -13.42 -30.07
N GLU A 393 -31.69 -14.08 -29.42
CA GLU A 393 -31.59 -14.66 -28.07
C GLU A 393 -30.79 -15.99 -28.06
N GLU A 394 -29.61 -16.01 -28.66
CA GLU A 394 -28.63 -17.09 -28.50
C GLU A 394 -27.32 -16.52 -27.96
N ALA A 395 -27.06 -16.76 -26.66
CA ALA A 395 -25.78 -16.61 -25.96
C ALA A 395 -24.79 -15.61 -26.58
N ALA A 396 -25.15 -14.33 -26.62
CA ALA A 396 -24.18 -13.28 -26.89
C ALA A 396 -23.26 -13.18 -25.67
N GLU A 397 -21.97 -13.48 -25.84
CA GLU A 397 -20.95 -13.20 -24.82
C GLU A 397 -21.15 -11.77 -24.32
N GLU A 398 -21.29 -11.61 -23.00
CA GLU A 398 -21.42 -10.30 -22.38
C GLU A 398 -20.13 -9.52 -22.67
N LYS A 399 -20.20 -8.54 -23.59
CA LYS A 399 -19.02 -7.71 -23.94
C LYS A 399 -18.53 -7.05 -22.65
N THR A 400 -17.25 -7.18 -22.33
CA THR A 400 -16.62 -6.52 -21.18
C THR A 400 -15.52 -5.57 -21.65
N TYR A 401 -15.04 -4.72 -20.75
CA TYR A 401 -13.86 -3.90 -20.97
C TYR A 401 -13.09 -3.67 -19.65
N ASN A 402 -11.76 -3.59 -19.75
CA ASN A 402 -10.90 -3.31 -18.62
C ASN A 402 -10.67 -1.82 -18.45
N ASN A 403 -10.89 -1.29 -17.25
CA ASN A 403 -10.64 0.10 -16.91
C ASN A 403 -9.73 0.18 -15.69
N GLY A 404 -8.79 1.11 -15.68
CA GLY A 404 -7.81 1.16 -14.61
C GLY A 404 -6.84 2.32 -14.72
N PHE A 405 -5.97 2.40 -13.72
CA PHE A 405 -4.95 3.44 -13.63
C PHE A 405 -3.69 2.93 -12.90
N LEU A 406 -2.57 3.56 -13.21
CA LEU A 406 -1.38 3.58 -12.38
C LEU A 406 -1.30 4.93 -11.66
N ALA A 407 -1.15 4.91 -10.35
CA ALA A 407 -0.83 6.08 -9.54
C ALA A 407 0.65 6.05 -9.13
N ILE A 408 1.32 7.20 -9.22
CA ILE A 408 2.72 7.39 -8.84
C ILE A 408 2.81 8.53 -7.85
N ILE A 409 3.36 8.30 -6.65
CA ILE A 409 3.63 9.38 -5.70
C ILE A 409 4.93 10.07 -6.14
N THR A 410 4.83 11.34 -6.49
CA THR A 410 5.90 12.13 -7.10
C THR A 410 6.49 13.19 -6.17
N GLU A 411 5.79 13.54 -5.08
CA GLU A 411 6.27 14.40 -4.00
C GLU A 411 5.74 13.85 -2.66
N GLY A 412 6.60 13.79 -1.64
CA GLY A 412 6.27 13.30 -0.29
C GLY A 412 6.18 11.78 -0.12
N ASP A 413 6.72 11.01 -1.06
CA ASP A 413 6.79 9.54 -1.08
C ASP A 413 7.42 8.93 0.19
N SER A 414 8.47 9.54 0.76
CA SER A 414 9.15 9.04 1.96
C SER A 414 8.30 9.13 3.25
N LEU A 415 7.22 9.91 3.21
CA LEU A 415 6.25 10.13 4.29
C LEU A 415 4.93 9.39 4.04
N ALA A 416 4.85 8.59 2.98
CA ALA A 416 3.65 7.89 2.58
C ALA A 416 3.66 6.42 3.02
N SER A 417 2.47 5.97 3.40
CA SER A 417 2.11 4.57 3.51
C SER A 417 1.04 4.26 2.46
N LEU A 418 1.14 3.12 1.81
CA LEU A 418 0.10 2.62 0.92
C LEU A 418 -0.88 1.77 1.73
N MET A 419 -2.15 1.99 1.48
CA MET A 419 -3.26 1.26 2.08
C MET A 419 -3.98 0.49 0.98
N ALA A 420 -4.08 -0.83 1.09
CA ALA A 420 -4.94 -1.65 0.25
C ALA A 420 -6.08 -2.23 1.13
N VAL A 421 -7.31 -1.90 0.77
CA VAL A 421 -8.51 -2.16 1.58
C VAL A 421 -9.55 -2.88 0.73
N CYS A 422 -9.93 -4.08 1.15
CA CYS A 422 -11.13 -4.78 0.70
C CYS A 422 -12.20 -4.55 1.77
N GLY A 423 -13.26 -3.81 1.44
CA GLY A 423 -14.28 -3.44 2.43
C GLY A 423 -15.03 -4.63 3.04
N GLY A 424 -15.17 -5.74 2.31
CA GLY A 424 -15.80 -6.96 2.78
C GLY A 424 -17.23 -6.75 3.27
N SER A 425 -17.47 -7.02 4.55
CA SER A 425 -18.79 -6.85 5.18
C SER A 425 -19.16 -5.38 5.47
N LEU A 426 -18.20 -4.45 5.41
CA LEU A 426 -18.45 -3.02 5.61
C LEU A 426 -18.95 -2.34 4.33
N HIS A 427 -18.34 -2.66 3.18
CA HIS A 427 -18.72 -2.20 1.84
C HIS A 427 -18.08 -3.12 0.77
N PRO A 428 -18.64 -3.21 -0.45
CA PRO A 428 -18.14 -4.15 -1.47
C PRO A 428 -16.85 -3.69 -2.18
N TYR A 429 -16.48 -2.42 -2.02
CA TYR A 429 -15.37 -1.83 -2.77
C TYR A 429 -14.00 -2.25 -2.28
N ASN A 430 -13.11 -2.44 -3.25
CA ASN A 430 -11.69 -2.62 -3.10
C ASN A 430 -10.98 -1.34 -3.51
N THR A 431 -10.04 -0.87 -2.68
CA THR A 431 -9.29 0.35 -2.92
C THR A 431 -7.82 0.18 -2.61
N VAL A 432 -7.01 0.97 -3.31
CA VAL A 432 -5.63 1.23 -2.91
C VAL A 432 -5.35 2.73 -2.98
N TYR A 433 -4.73 3.28 -1.95
CA TYR A 433 -4.48 4.72 -1.87
C TYR A 433 -3.26 5.07 -1.01
N ALA A 434 -2.75 6.29 -1.21
CA ALA A 434 -1.68 6.86 -0.41
C ALA A 434 -2.22 7.59 0.82
N MET A 435 -1.66 7.27 1.99
CA MET A 435 -1.84 7.98 3.24
C MET A 435 -0.52 8.65 3.63
N PHE A 436 -0.53 9.95 3.87
CA PHE A 436 0.65 10.72 4.25
C PHE A 436 0.64 11.04 5.74
N THR A 437 1.82 11.00 6.36
CA THR A 437 2.05 11.41 7.75
C THR A 437 2.88 12.70 7.76
N PRO A 438 2.26 13.91 7.86
CA PRO A 438 2.97 15.17 7.65
C PRO A 438 3.93 15.56 8.74
N ARG A 439 3.77 14.95 9.91
CA ARG A 439 4.60 15.23 11.08
C ARG A 439 4.91 13.91 11.76
N PRO A 440 6.19 13.52 11.82
CA PRO A 440 6.62 12.41 12.65
C PRO A 440 6.16 12.61 14.10
N SER A 441 5.37 11.67 14.61
CA SER A 441 4.99 11.57 16.02
C SER A 441 5.08 10.12 16.48
N ASP A 442 5.60 9.91 17.68
CA ASP A 442 5.82 8.57 18.26
C ASP A 442 5.25 8.52 19.68
N GLU A 443 4.79 7.34 20.08
CA GLU A 443 4.15 7.08 21.37
C GLU A 443 5.09 6.31 22.31
N TYR A 444 5.19 6.78 23.55
CA TYR A 444 6.07 6.16 24.55
C TYR A 444 5.31 5.77 25.82
N ASN A 445 5.38 4.50 26.23
CA ASN A 445 4.76 4.05 27.47
C ASN A 445 5.66 4.33 28.70
N LEU A 446 5.24 5.24 29.58
CA LEU A 446 5.99 5.56 30.81
C LEU A 446 6.12 4.37 31.77
N ALA A 447 5.24 3.36 31.69
CA ALA A 447 5.29 2.20 32.58
C ALA A 447 6.60 1.40 32.42
N ASP A 448 7.11 1.32 31.19
CA ASP A 448 8.29 0.50 30.85
C ASP A 448 9.61 1.14 31.31
N SER A 449 9.62 2.42 31.67
CA SER A 449 10.83 3.11 32.17
C SER A 449 10.84 3.41 33.66
N ILE A 450 9.68 3.50 34.33
CA ILE A 450 9.63 3.98 35.71
C ILE A 450 9.03 2.95 36.68
N SER A 451 8.66 1.74 36.23
CA SER A 451 8.06 0.69 37.08
C SER A 451 6.87 1.20 37.92
N VAL A 452 6.08 2.11 37.36
CA VAL A 452 4.82 2.61 37.94
C VAL A 452 3.67 1.77 37.39
N SER A 453 2.68 1.48 38.24
CA SER A 453 1.57 0.55 37.94
C SER A 453 0.49 1.12 36.99
N GLY A 454 0.84 2.07 36.12
CA GLY A 454 -0.10 2.70 35.18
C GLY A 454 0.55 2.97 33.83
N SER A 455 -0.06 2.45 32.76
CA SER A 455 0.29 2.74 31.38
C SER A 455 -0.12 4.17 31.03
N ALA A 456 0.75 5.14 31.31
CA ALA A 456 0.62 6.48 30.75
C ALA A 456 1.45 6.53 29.47
N THR A 457 0.79 6.45 28.33
CA THR A 457 1.43 6.68 27.03
C THR A 457 1.62 8.18 26.84
N TRP A 458 2.79 8.59 26.37
CA TRP A 458 3.13 9.98 26.08
C TRP A 458 3.51 10.10 24.62
N THR A 459 2.72 10.84 23.85
CA THR A 459 2.99 11.10 22.42
C THR A 459 3.90 12.32 22.31
N VAL A 460 5.07 12.15 21.70
CA VAL A 460 5.91 13.29 21.31
C VAL A 460 5.75 13.51 19.82
N THR A 461 5.70 14.77 19.42
CA THR A 461 5.55 15.18 18.03
C THR A 461 6.73 16.06 17.65
N SER A 462 7.39 15.77 16.53
CA SER A 462 8.54 16.55 16.06
C SER A 462 8.16 18.01 15.80
N LYS A 463 9.05 18.94 16.14
CA LYS A 463 8.88 20.38 15.82
C LYS A 463 9.03 20.64 14.31
N ARG A 464 9.75 19.76 13.60
CA ARG A 464 9.97 19.89 12.16
C ARG A 464 8.76 19.39 11.40
N LYS A 465 8.29 20.21 10.46
CA LYS A 465 7.12 19.93 9.62
C LYS A 465 7.57 19.80 8.18
N TYR A 466 6.93 18.90 7.46
CA TYR A 466 7.01 18.93 6.01
C TYR A 466 6.28 20.16 5.46
N THR A 467 6.90 20.89 4.54
CA THR A 467 6.36 22.18 4.05
C THR A 467 6.20 22.26 2.53
N ASP A 468 6.60 21.23 1.79
CA ASP A 468 6.43 21.20 0.35
C ASP A 468 5.01 20.73 -0.02
N SER A 469 4.85 19.58 -0.67
CA SER A 469 3.58 19.14 -1.24
C SER A 469 3.54 17.63 -1.34
N TYR A 470 2.35 17.06 -1.21
CA TYR A 470 2.10 15.68 -1.59
C TYR A 470 1.53 15.68 -3.00
N ARG A 471 2.13 14.93 -3.91
CA ARG A 471 1.68 14.88 -5.30
C ARG A 471 1.57 13.44 -5.79
N ILE A 472 0.44 13.13 -6.41
CA ILE A 472 0.16 11.84 -7.03
C ILE A 472 -0.15 12.08 -8.51
N GLN A 473 0.56 11.38 -9.39
CA GLN A 473 0.30 11.34 -10.82
C GLN A 473 -0.51 10.08 -11.15
N TYR A 474 -1.69 10.24 -11.73
CA TYR A 474 -2.52 9.14 -12.22
C TYR A 474 -2.38 9.06 -13.74
N ILE A 475 -1.94 7.90 -14.22
CA ILE A 475 -1.84 7.52 -15.62
C ILE A 475 -2.96 6.53 -15.91
N PHE A 476 -3.85 6.89 -16.84
CA PHE A 476 -5.00 6.06 -17.19
C PHE A 476 -4.61 4.97 -18.19
N LEU A 477 -5.05 3.76 -17.91
CA LEU A 477 -4.80 2.59 -18.75
C LEU A 477 -5.96 2.40 -19.71
N LYS A 478 -5.67 1.76 -20.85
CA LYS A 478 -6.60 1.59 -21.95
C LYS A 478 -6.90 0.12 -22.18
N ASP A 479 -8.18 -0.18 -22.31
CA ASP A 479 -8.60 -1.51 -22.75
C ASP A 479 -8.02 -1.80 -24.15
N GLU A 480 -7.42 -2.99 -24.33
CA GLU A 480 -6.68 -3.31 -25.55
C GLU A 480 -7.60 -3.41 -26.78
N GLU A 481 -8.81 -3.94 -26.63
CA GLU A 481 -9.77 -4.05 -27.72
C GLU A 481 -10.34 -2.70 -28.09
N VAL A 482 -10.76 -1.90 -27.10
CA VAL A 482 -11.27 -0.55 -27.32
C VAL A 482 -10.22 0.35 -27.96
N ALA A 483 -8.97 0.26 -27.51
CA ALA A 483 -7.86 1.01 -28.08
C ALA A 483 -7.62 0.63 -29.56
N LYS A 484 -7.66 -0.66 -29.89
CA LYS A 484 -7.56 -1.16 -31.27
C LYS A 484 -8.73 -0.71 -32.14
N GLU A 485 -9.97 -0.82 -31.64
CA GLU A 485 -11.19 -0.37 -32.33
C GLU A 485 -11.13 1.12 -32.69
N ASN A 486 -10.62 1.94 -31.77
CA ASN A 486 -10.52 3.40 -31.96
C ASN A 486 -9.22 3.84 -32.68
N GLY A 487 -8.29 2.91 -32.94
CA GLY A 487 -7.01 3.22 -33.58
C GLY A 487 -6.10 4.11 -32.72
N THR A 488 -6.10 3.86 -31.41
CA THR A 488 -5.38 4.66 -30.41
C THR A 488 -4.35 3.80 -29.68
N ASP A 489 -3.18 4.37 -29.42
CA ASP A 489 -2.16 3.72 -28.60
C ASP A 489 -2.30 4.13 -27.11
N GLY A 490 -1.76 3.31 -26.22
CA GLY A 490 -1.64 3.60 -24.79
C GLY A 490 -1.20 2.38 -24.00
N TYR A 491 -1.08 2.54 -22.69
CA TYR A 491 -0.74 1.44 -21.79
C TYR A 491 -1.95 0.53 -21.59
N LYS A 492 -1.74 -0.79 -21.68
CA LYS A 492 -2.80 -1.79 -21.47
C LYS A 492 -3.44 -1.64 -20.09
N ALA A 493 -4.74 -1.88 -19.98
CA ALA A 493 -5.48 -1.96 -18.73
C ALA A 493 -5.19 -3.27 -17.97
N GLU A 494 -3.90 -3.48 -17.69
CA GLU A 494 -3.31 -4.62 -17.02
C GLU A 494 -2.11 -4.16 -16.18
N TRP A 495 -1.64 -4.97 -15.23
CA TRP A 495 -0.47 -4.63 -14.42
C TRP A 495 0.82 -4.53 -15.27
N THR A 496 0.92 -5.26 -16.40
CA THR A 496 2.02 -5.15 -17.37
C THR A 496 2.06 -3.76 -18.02
N GLY A 497 0.87 -3.20 -18.31
CA GLY A 497 0.69 -1.83 -18.76
C GLY A 497 1.08 -0.81 -17.70
N MET A 498 0.78 -1.07 -16.42
CA MET A 498 1.27 -0.26 -15.30
C MET A 498 2.80 -0.28 -15.20
N ALA A 499 3.43 -1.45 -15.26
CA ALA A 499 4.90 -1.55 -15.19
C ALA A 499 5.57 -0.79 -16.35
N THR A 500 4.99 -0.90 -17.56
CA THR A 500 5.44 -0.14 -18.73
C THR A 500 5.31 1.37 -18.53
N ALA A 501 4.15 1.84 -18.05
CA ALA A 501 3.93 3.26 -17.76
C ALA A 501 4.90 3.81 -16.71
N TYR A 502 5.18 3.03 -15.66
CA TYR A 502 6.13 3.40 -14.62
C TYR A 502 7.57 3.47 -15.15
N ARG A 503 8.00 2.50 -15.97
CA ARG A 503 9.31 2.52 -16.64
C ARG A 503 9.47 3.74 -17.54
N ASP A 504 8.45 4.07 -18.31
CA ASP A 504 8.46 5.22 -19.22
C ASP A 504 8.50 6.54 -18.44
N TYR A 505 7.76 6.63 -17.31
CA TYR A 505 7.86 7.74 -16.37
C TYR A 505 9.29 7.93 -15.83
N MET A 506 9.94 6.85 -15.36
CA MET A 506 11.32 6.93 -14.85
C MET A 506 12.32 7.28 -15.96
N THR A 507 12.11 6.77 -17.17
CA THR A 507 12.95 7.06 -18.34
C THR A 507 12.82 8.52 -18.79
N ALA A 508 11.60 9.07 -18.83
CA ALA A 508 11.35 10.46 -19.19
C ALA A 508 12.01 11.46 -18.23
N ARG A 509 12.19 11.08 -16.97
CA ARG A 509 12.91 11.85 -15.95
C ARG A 509 14.43 11.71 -16.01
N GLY A 510 14.92 10.75 -16.80
CA GLY A 510 16.35 10.40 -16.85
C GLY A 510 16.83 9.61 -15.63
N ASP A 511 15.91 8.97 -14.90
CA ASP A 511 16.24 8.09 -13.76
C ASP A 511 16.66 6.70 -14.28
N LEU A 512 16.12 6.29 -15.44
CA LEU A 512 16.49 5.09 -16.19
C LEU A 512 16.96 5.44 -17.60
N THR A 513 17.80 4.57 -18.18
CA THR A 513 18.24 4.67 -19.58
C THR A 513 18.34 3.26 -20.15
N LYS A 514 17.75 3.05 -21.34
CA LYS A 514 17.82 1.75 -22.02
C LYS A 514 19.27 1.39 -22.32
N LEU A 515 19.67 0.19 -21.93
CA LEU A 515 20.98 -0.38 -22.26
C LEU A 515 21.06 -0.68 -23.75
N THR A 516 22.23 -0.46 -24.31
CA THR A 516 22.58 -0.77 -25.68
C THR A 516 23.59 -1.91 -25.74
N ALA A 517 23.84 -2.45 -26.92
CA ALA A 517 24.84 -3.50 -27.11
C ALA A 517 26.27 -3.09 -26.70
N SER A 518 26.58 -1.79 -26.61
CA SER A 518 27.87 -1.32 -26.09
C SER A 518 27.94 -1.24 -24.57
N ASP A 519 26.80 -1.29 -23.89
CA ASP A 519 26.71 -1.18 -22.42
C ASP A 519 26.79 -2.56 -21.74
N VAL A 520 26.63 -3.64 -22.52
CA VAL A 520 26.62 -5.02 -22.02
C VAL A 520 27.79 -5.84 -22.58
N LYS A 521 28.21 -6.86 -21.82
CA LYS A 521 29.18 -7.86 -22.27
C LYS A 521 28.46 -9.06 -22.91
N ALA A 522 29.23 -9.95 -23.54
CA ALA A 522 28.68 -11.13 -24.21
C ALA A 522 27.95 -12.10 -23.25
N ASP A 523 28.37 -12.13 -21.98
CA ASP A 523 27.77 -12.94 -20.94
C ASP A 523 27.18 -12.03 -19.85
N VAL A 524 26.11 -12.48 -19.20
CA VAL A 524 25.46 -11.82 -18.06
C VAL A 524 26.48 -11.66 -16.91
N PRO A 525 26.52 -10.53 -16.19
CA PRO A 525 27.44 -10.40 -15.06
C PRO A 525 27.12 -11.39 -13.93
N LEU A 526 28.15 -12.05 -13.41
CA LEU A 526 28.13 -12.79 -12.15
C LEU A 526 28.66 -11.88 -11.03
N PHE A 527 27.90 -11.71 -9.96
CA PHE A 527 28.36 -11.01 -8.76
C PHE A 527 28.78 -11.99 -7.68
N ILE A 528 29.94 -11.77 -7.08
CA ILE A 528 30.41 -12.54 -5.92
C ILE A 528 30.75 -11.56 -4.80
N GLU A 529 29.99 -11.60 -3.71
CA GLU A 529 30.39 -10.95 -2.47
C GLU A 529 31.35 -11.83 -1.70
N THR A 530 32.47 -11.24 -1.29
CA THR A 530 33.47 -11.90 -0.45
C THR A 530 33.67 -11.18 0.87
N PHE A 531 34.10 -11.92 1.88
CA PHE A 531 34.33 -11.39 3.23
C PHE A 531 35.82 -11.21 3.52
N GLY A 532 36.22 -10.05 4.03
CA GLY A 532 37.62 -9.70 4.27
C GLY A 532 38.22 -10.39 5.49
N SER A 533 37.95 -9.87 6.69
CA SER A 533 38.55 -10.42 7.93
C SER A 533 37.62 -10.31 9.15
N ILE A 534 37.76 -11.27 10.06
CA ILE A 534 37.08 -11.29 11.36
C ILE A 534 38.10 -11.26 12.51
N LYS A 535 37.62 -11.01 13.72
CA LYS A 535 38.41 -11.21 14.95
C LYS A 535 38.23 -12.63 15.42
N THR A 536 39.32 -13.35 15.64
CA THR A 536 39.31 -14.67 16.28
C THR A 536 40.23 -14.68 17.50
N THR A 537 40.07 -15.67 18.37
CA THR A 537 40.92 -15.83 19.56
C THR A 537 41.95 -16.93 19.32
N GLU A 538 43.24 -16.55 19.33
CA GLU A 538 44.36 -17.49 19.30
C GLU A 538 45.07 -17.58 20.66
N ARG A 539 45.76 -18.70 20.92
CA ARG A 539 46.59 -18.87 22.12
C ARG A 539 48.05 -18.53 21.83
N ILE A 540 48.51 -17.38 22.31
CA ILE A 540 49.91 -16.97 22.26
C ILE A 540 50.52 -17.09 23.66
N LEU A 541 51.54 -17.95 23.82
CA LEU A 541 52.17 -18.23 25.12
C LEU A 541 51.16 -18.60 26.24
N SER A 542 50.11 -19.36 25.88
CA SER A 542 48.99 -19.75 26.76
C SER A 542 48.02 -18.63 27.17
N PHE A 543 48.18 -17.42 26.65
CA PHE A 543 47.20 -16.34 26.82
C PHE A 543 46.29 -16.25 25.58
N PRO A 544 44.97 -16.13 25.75
CA PRO A 544 44.07 -15.83 24.65
C PRO A 544 44.34 -14.40 24.17
N VAL A 545 44.58 -14.24 22.87
CA VAL A 545 44.80 -12.96 22.20
C VAL A 545 43.87 -12.87 20.99
N GLU A 546 43.18 -11.75 20.84
CA GLU A 546 42.40 -11.48 19.64
C GLU A 546 43.32 -11.12 18.47
N VAL A 547 43.15 -11.81 17.36
CA VAL A 547 43.89 -11.59 16.11
C VAL A 547 42.92 -11.38 14.96
N ASP A 548 43.36 -10.62 13.96
CA ASP A 548 42.64 -10.53 12.69
C ASP A 548 42.89 -11.79 11.87
N THR A 549 41.84 -12.52 11.54
CA THR A 549 41.88 -13.72 10.71
C THR A 549 41.24 -13.42 9.36
N PRO A 550 41.95 -13.59 8.23
CA PRO A 550 41.39 -13.36 6.91
C PRO A 550 40.44 -14.48 6.50
N LEU A 551 39.26 -14.12 6.03
CA LEU A 551 38.29 -15.00 5.39
C LEU A 551 38.58 -15.11 3.88
N THR A 552 38.87 -13.98 3.24
CA THR A 552 39.30 -13.89 1.85
C THR A 552 40.27 -12.71 1.69
N THR A 553 41.47 -12.97 1.16
CA THR A 553 42.47 -11.94 0.89
C THR A 553 42.32 -11.34 -0.52
N PHE A 554 43.02 -10.24 -0.81
CA PHE A 554 43.07 -9.69 -2.17
C PHE A 554 43.73 -10.63 -3.18
N ASP A 555 44.66 -11.50 -2.74
CA ASP A 555 45.25 -12.52 -3.59
C ASP A 555 44.27 -13.67 -3.87
N ASP A 556 43.46 -14.06 -2.88
CA ASP A 556 42.44 -15.10 -3.04
C ASP A 556 41.38 -14.70 -4.08
N ILE A 557 41.00 -13.42 -4.14
CA ILE A 557 40.07 -12.92 -5.17
C ILE A 557 40.63 -13.14 -6.59
N LYS A 558 41.93 -12.90 -6.80
CA LYS A 558 42.58 -13.17 -8.10
C LYS A 558 42.58 -14.66 -8.43
N THR A 559 42.75 -15.51 -7.42
CA THR A 559 42.66 -16.97 -7.57
C THR A 559 41.24 -17.39 -7.96
N ILE A 560 40.22 -16.94 -7.22
CA ILE A 560 38.80 -17.21 -7.51
C ILE A 560 38.46 -16.78 -8.95
N TYR A 561 38.84 -15.55 -9.34
CA TYR A 561 38.62 -15.07 -10.70
C TYR A 561 39.28 -15.97 -11.74
N SER A 562 40.55 -16.34 -11.53
CA SER A 562 41.30 -17.15 -12.49
C SER A 562 40.69 -18.55 -12.66
N GLU A 563 40.33 -19.21 -11.55
CA GLU A 563 39.73 -20.54 -11.57
C GLU A 563 38.35 -20.56 -12.26
N LEU A 564 37.46 -19.63 -11.90
CA LEU A 564 36.14 -19.54 -12.54
C LEU A 564 36.25 -19.12 -14.02
N SER A 565 37.23 -18.28 -14.37
CA SER A 565 37.52 -17.93 -15.76
C SER A 565 38.02 -19.11 -16.58
N GLU A 566 38.86 -19.97 -15.98
CA GLU A 566 39.29 -21.24 -16.59
C GLU A 566 38.13 -22.22 -16.78
N GLN A 567 37.11 -22.16 -15.92
CA GLN A 567 35.86 -22.92 -16.04
C GLN A 567 34.88 -22.33 -17.08
N GLY A 568 35.15 -21.14 -17.62
CA GLY A 568 34.38 -20.52 -18.71
C GLY A 568 33.57 -19.28 -18.33
N ILE A 569 33.57 -18.87 -17.05
CA ILE A 569 32.85 -17.68 -16.57
C ILE A 569 33.75 -16.44 -16.73
N LYS A 570 33.43 -15.55 -17.66
CA LYS A 570 34.32 -14.42 -18.01
C LYS A 570 33.89 -13.07 -17.45
N ASN A 571 32.61 -12.89 -17.14
CA ASN A 571 32.05 -11.64 -16.63
C ASN A 571 31.80 -11.72 -15.12
N ILE A 572 32.86 -11.76 -14.31
CA ILE A 572 32.79 -11.92 -12.85
C ILE A 572 33.13 -10.59 -12.18
N ASN A 573 32.27 -10.09 -11.30
CA ASN A 573 32.47 -8.85 -10.55
C ASN A 573 32.40 -9.12 -9.03
N PHE A 574 33.20 -8.40 -8.25
CA PHE A 574 33.35 -8.69 -6.81
C PHE A 574 32.86 -7.56 -5.92
N LYS A 575 32.01 -7.86 -4.94
CA LYS A 575 31.70 -6.98 -3.81
C LYS A 575 32.56 -7.35 -2.61
N LEU A 576 33.25 -6.39 -2.00
CA LEU A 576 34.22 -6.64 -0.94
C LEU A 576 33.73 -6.12 0.41
N THR A 577 33.14 -7.01 1.20
CA THR A 577 32.58 -6.67 2.53
C THR A 577 33.60 -6.92 3.63
N GLY A 578 33.84 -5.91 4.48
CA GLY A 578 34.71 -6.04 5.65
C GLY A 578 36.22 -6.19 5.33
N TYR A 579 36.71 -5.45 4.33
CA TYR A 579 38.14 -5.41 3.96
C TYR A 579 38.92 -4.24 4.57
N ALA A 580 38.22 -3.26 5.13
CA ALA A 580 38.78 -2.05 5.70
C ALA A 580 38.28 -1.80 7.13
N ASN A 581 38.94 -0.86 7.82
CA ASN A 581 38.43 -0.21 9.04
C ASN A 581 37.94 -1.16 10.14
N GLY A 582 38.61 -2.29 10.37
CA GLY A 582 38.23 -3.25 11.42
C GLY A 582 37.54 -4.51 10.92
N GLY A 583 37.49 -4.71 9.60
CA GLY A 583 37.03 -5.97 9.01
C GLY A 583 35.51 -6.05 8.98
N MET A 584 34.95 -7.24 9.27
CA MET A 584 33.50 -7.47 9.37
C MET A 584 32.81 -6.71 10.53
N ASN A 585 33.58 -6.02 11.37
CA ASN A 585 33.09 -5.10 12.39
C ASN A 585 33.62 -3.68 12.14
N PRO A 586 33.19 -3.03 11.04
CA PRO A 586 33.84 -1.81 10.55
C PRO A 586 33.54 -0.59 11.43
N THR A 587 34.51 0.32 11.47
CA THR A 587 34.29 1.73 11.83
C THR A 587 33.81 2.51 10.62
N VAL A 588 33.23 3.70 10.88
CA VAL A 588 32.63 4.53 9.82
C VAL A 588 33.62 4.87 8.68
N PRO A 589 33.16 5.01 7.43
CA PRO A 589 33.97 5.50 6.30
C PRO A 589 34.40 6.97 6.47
N TYR A 590 35.41 7.21 7.30
CA TYR A 590 36.01 8.54 7.52
C TYR A 590 37.50 8.56 7.16
N ARG A 591 38.25 7.55 7.60
CA ARG A 591 39.67 7.37 7.26
C ARG A 591 39.90 5.93 6.78
N LEU A 592 40.01 5.76 5.47
CA LEU A 592 40.19 4.46 4.86
C LEU A 592 41.52 3.82 5.27
N LYS A 593 41.43 2.65 5.92
CA LYS A 593 42.55 1.78 6.27
C LYS A 593 42.24 0.34 5.87
N TRP A 594 42.88 -0.14 4.82
CA TRP A 594 42.81 -1.55 4.42
C TRP A 594 43.40 -2.47 5.49
N THR A 595 42.69 -3.54 5.83
CA THR A 595 43.14 -4.50 6.83
C THR A 595 44.43 -5.17 6.39
N ARG A 596 45.41 -5.29 7.31
CA ARG A 596 46.75 -5.80 6.97
C ARG A 596 46.73 -7.28 6.57
N VAL A 597 45.93 -8.10 7.24
CA VAL A 597 45.92 -9.56 7.01
C VAL A 597 45.28 -9.98 5.69
N VAL A 598 44.50 -9.09 5.05
CA VAL A 598 43.93 -9.32 3.70
C VAL A 598 44.84 -8.80 2.58
N GLY A 599 46.00 -8.20 2.90
CA GLY A 599 46.97 -7.67 1.94
C GLY A 599 47.23 -6.15 2.07
N GLY A 600 46.39 -5.44 2.83
CA GLY A 600 46.55 -4.00 3.10
C GLY A 600 46.56 -3.14 1.84
N LYS A 601 47.19 -1.96 1.95
CA LYS A 601 47.24 -0.96 0.87
C LYS A 601 47.82 -1.51 -0.45
N SER A 602 48.91 -2.29 -0.37
CA SER A 602 49.58 -2.83 -1.56
C SER A 602 48.72 -3.87 -2.24
N GLY A 603 48.17 -4.82 -1.47
CA GLY A 603 47.33 -5.87 -2.04
C GLY A 603 46.09 -5.33 -2.74
N PHE A 604 45.48 -4.26 -2.22
CA PHE A 604 44.36 -3.61 -2.90
C PHE A 604 44.76 -2.96 -4.23
N ASN A 605 45.89 -2.24 -4.28
CA ASN A 605 46.41 -1.71 -5.55
C ASN A 605 46.69 -2.83 -6.56
N ASP A 606 47.32 -3.92 -6.11
CA ASP A 606 47.65 -5.07 -6.96
C ASP A 606 46.37 -5.75 -7.50
N LEU A 607 45.29 -5.80 -6.70
CA LEU A 607 43.98 -6.28 -7.15
C LEU A 607 43.34 -5.33 -8.17
N VAL A 608 43.38 -4.01 -7.94
CA VAL A 608 42.83 -3.01 -8.89
C VAL A 608 43.55 -3.07 -10.23
N ASP A 609 44.88 -3.22 -10.23
CA ASP A 609 45.66 -3.37 -11.48
C ASP A 609 45.34 -4.69 -12.20
N PHE A 610 45.15 -5.77 -11.45
CA PHE A 610 44.71 -7.06 -12.00
C PHE A 610 43.30 -6.98 -12.58
N ALA A 611 42.38 -6.29 -11.89
CA ALA A 611 41.00 -6.08 -12.31
C ALA A 611 40.92 -5.31 -13.62
N LYS A 612 41.70 -4.22 -13.76
CA LYS A 612 41.81 -3.46 -15.03
C LYS A 612 42.40 -4.28 -16.17
N THR A 613 43.34 -5.17 -15.88
CA THR A 613 43.98 -6.03 -16.89
C THR A 613 43.01 -7.09 -17.43
N ASN A 614 42.15 -7.61 -16.55
CA ASN A 614 41.20 -8.68 -16.87
C ASN A 614 39.76 -8.18 -17.08
N ASP A 615 39.56 -6.85 -17.07
CA ASP A 615 38.29 -6.19 -17.32
C ASP A 615 37.15 -6.67 -16.39
N PHE A 616 37.37 -6.61 -15.08
CA PHE A 616 36.31 -6.79 -14.08
C PHE A 616 36.26 -5.66 -13.04
N SER A 617 35.09 -5.46 -12.44
CA SER A 617 34.86 -4.44 -11.42
C SER A 617 35.02 -5.00 -10.01
N VAL A 618 35.58 -4.15 -9.12
CA VAL A 618 35.76 -4.44 -7.70
C VAL A 618 35.04 -3.37 -6.90
N TYR A 619 34.01 -3.75 -6.15
CA TYR A 619 33.15 -2.88 -5.36
C TYR A 619 33.45 -3.05 -3.85
N PRO A 620 34.46 -2.36 -3.29
CA PRO A 620 34.60 -2.21 -1.86
C PRO A 620 33.34 -1.61 -1.22
N ASP A 621 32.85 -2.28 -0.18
CA ASP A 621 31.64 -1.89 0.51
C ASP A 621 31.92 -0.93 1.68
N PHE A 622 31.18 0.18 1.71
CA PHE A 622 31.28 1.22 2.72
C PHE A 622 29.89 1.75 3.10
N ASP A 623 29.47 1.48 4.33
CA ASP A 623 28.20 1.97 4.87
C ASP A 623 28.38 3.33 5.56
N PHE A 624 27.66 4.35 5.08
CA PHE A 624 27.65 5.70 5.64
C PHE A 624 26.51 5.94 6.64
N VAL A 625 25.46 5.11 6.59
CA VAL A 625 24.24 5.23 7.39
C VAL A 625 24.43 4.60 8.76
N TYR A 626 25.11 3.45 8.84
CA TYR A 626 25.29 2.73 10.09
C TYR A 626 26.75 2.51 10.49
N ILE A 627 26.98 2.56 11.81
CA ILE A 627 28.27 2.25 12.42
C ILE A 627 28.13 1.09 13.40
N ARG A 628 29.07 0.14 13.39
CA ARG A 628 29.11 -1.00 14.33
C ARG A 628 30.18 -0.84 15.41
N ASN A 629 31.27 -0.15 15.09
CA ASN A 629 32.38 0.06 16.01
C ASN A 629 32.89 1.50 15.94
N GLN A 630 33.37 2.04 17.05
CA GLN A 630 33.92 3.39 17.13
C GLN A 630 35.29 3.37 17.78
N GLU A 631 36.32 3.87 17.08
CA GLU A 631 37.64 4.14 17.66
C GLU A 631 37.87 5.65 17.86
N LEU A 632 38.92 5.97 18.62
CA LEU A 632 39.35 7.35 18.80
C LEU A 632 39.78 7.97 17.46
N PHE A 633 39.30 9.19 17.18
CA PHE A 633 39.61 9.97 15.98
C PHE A 633 39.01 9.47 14.66
N ASP A 634 37.93 8.68 14.71
CA ASP A 634 37.16 8.22 13.55
C ASP A 634 36.16 9.25 13.00
N GLY A 635 36.27 10.51 13.41
CA GLY A 635 35.46 11.61 12.86
C GLY A 635 34.04 11.68 13.40
N ILE A 636 33.59 10.67 14.16
CA ILE A 636 32.26 10.61 14.77
C ILE A 636 32.31 10.77 16.30
N SER A 637 31.32 11.48 16.83
CA SER A 637 30.94 11.48 18.24
C SER A 637 29.46 11.10 18.32
N LEU A 638 29.13 9.96 18.94
CA LEU A 638 27.74 9.51 19.04
C LEU A 638 26.81 10.55 19.67
N LYS A 639 27.32 11.31 20.64
CA LYS A 639 26.57 12.42 21.26
C LYS A 639 26.05 13.44 20.25
N TRP A 640 26.83 13.72 19.21
CA TRP A 640 26.53 14.81 18.27
C TRP A 640 26.06 14.32 16.91
N HIS A 641 26.37 13.07 16.55
CA HIS A 641 26.20 12.57 15.18
C HIS A 641 25.38 11.28 15.08
N ALA A 642 24.97 10.65 16.20
CA ALA A 642 24.05 9.52 16.13
C ALA A 642 22.62 10.02 16.06
N VAL A 643 21.77 9.32 15.30
CA VAL A 643 20.33 9.56 15.27
C VAL A 643 19.74 9.37 16.66
N ARG A 644 18.83 10.27 17.03
CA ARG A 644 18.08 10.16 18.27
C ARG A 644 16.63 9.74 18.03
N THR A 645 16.16 8.83 18.87
CA THR A 645 14.75 8.50 19.02
C THR A 645 14.03 9.63 19.77
N ILE A 646 12.70 9.57 19.80
CA ILE A 646 11.88 10.62 20.41
C ILE A 646 12.09 10.79 21.94
N ASP A 647 12.64 9.76 22.59
CA ASP A 647 13.02 9.73 24.00
C ASP A 647 14.53 9.95 24.23
N ASP A 648 15.22 10.55 23.26
CA ASP A 648 16.63 10.96 23.32
C ASP A 648 17.64 9.81 23.43
N ARG A 649 17.26 8.59 23.00
CA ARG A 649 18.18 7.43 22.91
C ARG A 649 18.77 7.30 21.52
N TYR A 650 19.96 6.71 21.41
CA TYR A 650 20.50 6.34 20.11
C TYR A 650 19.73 5.16 19.54
N THR A 651 19.39 5.23 18.25
CA THR A 651 18.78 4.10 17.56
C THR A 651 19.80 3.22 16.85
N THR A 652 19.38 1.97 16.60
CA THR A 652 20.15 0.99 15.84
C THR A 652 19.27 0.34 14.79
N ARG A 653 19.87 -0.04 13.65
CA ARG A 653 19.22 -0.93 12.69
C ARG A 653 18.78 -2.21 13.39
N ARG A 654 17.53 -2.64 13.19
CA ARG A 654 17.00 -3.90 13.74
C ARG A 654 16.46 -4.75 12.60
N ALA A 655 17.09 -5.88 12.31
CA ALA A 655 16.57 -6.83 11.34
C ALA A 655 15.57 -7.76 12.04
N TYR A 656 14.39 -8.00 11.45
CA TYR A 656 13.45 -8.97 11.99
C TYR A 656 13.84 -10.38 11.52
N ASP A 657 14.00 -11.32 12.44
CA ASP A 657 14.23 -12.72 12.13
C ASP A 657 12.90 -13.48 12.27
N ALA A 658 12.38 -13.94 11.13
CA ALA A 658 11.13 -14.69 11.05
C ALA A 658 11.20 -16.05 11.77
N ALA A 659 12.38 -16.68 11.83
CA ALA A 659 12.54 -17.98 12.48
C ALA A 659 12.50 -17.87 14.00
N THR A 660 13.09 -16.81 14.57
CA THR A 660 13.03 -16.54 16.02
C THR A 660 11.85 -15.66 16.43
N GLN A 661 11.11 -15.12 15.45
CA GLN A 661 10.05 -14.13 15.62
C GLN A 661 10.48 -12.94 16.49
N SER A 662 11.74 -12.53 16.33
CA SER A 662 12.35 -11.49 17.15
C SER A 662 13.32 -10.65 16.34
N PHE A 663 13.60 -9.43 16.80
CA PHE A 663 14.63 -8.62 16.17
C PHE A 663 16.03 -9.15 16.50
N ASP A 664 16.89 -9.15 15.49
CA ASP A 664 18.32 -9.41 15.62
C ASP A 664 18.91 -8.49 16.71
N ARG A 665 19.79 -9.06 17.51
CA ARG A 665 20.54 -8.39 18.58
C ARG A 665 21.81 -7.72 18.07
N SER A 666 22.07 -7.73 16.76
CA SER A 666 23.17 -7.01 16.13
C SER A 666 22.95 -5.50 16.19
N PHE A 667 23.80 -4.80 16.92
CA PHE A 667 23.72 -3.35 17.07
C PHE A 667 24.53 -2.65 15.97
N ALA A 668 23.86 -1.92 15.09
CA ALA A 668 24.46 -0.98 14.15
C ALA A 668 23.80 0.39 14.36
N ILE A 669 24.53 1.35 14.95
CA ILE A 669 23.99 2.66 15.33
C ILE A 669 23.78 3.51 14.08
N ALA A 670 22.59 4.10 13.95
CA ALA A 670 22.28 5.01 12.85
C ALA A 670 23.00 6.36 13.03
N ILE A 671 23.57 6.87 11.94
CA ILE A 671 24.24 8.16 11.88
C ILE A 671 23.29 9.19 11.30
N SER A 672 23.25 10.37 11.92
CA SER A 672 22.39 11.47 11.49
C SER A 672 22.77 11.90 10.06
N PRO A 673 21.78 12.02 9.14
CA PRO A 673 22.04 12.16 7.71
C PRO A 673 22.77 13.45 7.34
N ALA A 674 22.65 14.49 8.17
CA ALA A 674 23.37 15.75 8.02
C ALA A 674 24.91 15.59 8.01
N TYR A 675 25.44 14.47 8.51
CA TYR A 675 26.88 14.22 8.58
C TYR A 675 27.44 13.38 7.43
N PHE A 676 26.59 12.79 6.59
CA PHE A 676 27.00 11.92 5.47
C PHE A 676 28.03 12.59 4.55
N GLY A 677 27.76 13.82 4.10
CA GLY A 677 28.67 14.57 3.24
C GLY A 677 30.06 14.81 3.88
N ARG A 678 30.12 15.04 5.19
CA ARG A 678 31.37 15.28 5.92
C ARG A 678 32.22 14.02 6.04
N LEU A 679 31.58 12.85 6.17
CA LEU A 679 32.28 11.57 6.15
C LEU A 679 32.96 11.36 4.80
N TYR A 680 32.21 11.59 3.71
CA TYR A 680 32.73 11.46 2.36
C TYR A 680 33.84 12.47 2.04
N ASP A 681 33.78 13.71 2.52
CA ASP A 681 34.85 14.71 2.34
C ASP A 681 36.23 14.24 2.82
N LYS A 682 36.26 13.34 3.81
CA LYS A 682 37.51 12.76 4.34
C LYS A 682 37.84 11.41 3.72
N PHE A 683 36.83 10.61 3.45
CA PHE A 683 36.98 9.29 2.84
C PHE A 683 37.34 9.37 1.34
N GLY A 684 36.55 10.08 0.55
CA GLY A 684 36.59 10.13 -0.91
C GLY A 684 37.97 10.39 -1.50
N PRO A 685 38.70 11.46 -1.09
CA PRO A 685 40.02 11.75 -1.65
C PRO A 685 41.04 10.62 -1.46
N THR A 686 40.94 9.87 -0.35
CA THR A 686 41.82 8.73 -0.09
C THR A 686 41.43 7.56 -0.99
N TYR A 687 40.14 7.27 -1.11
CA TYR A 687 39.61 6.22 -1.96
C TYR A 687 39.95 6.43 -3.44
N LEU A 688 39.69 7.62 -3.96
CA LEU A 688 39.99 8.00 -5.35
C LEU A 688 41.48 7.88 -5.70
N SER A 689 42.37 8.03 -4.71
CA SER A 689 43.83 7.90 -4.93
C SER A 689 44.29 6.47 -5.29
N TYR A 690 43.44 5.46 -5.05
CA TYR A 690 43.69 4.08 -5.47
C TYR A 690 43.35 3.85 -6.96
N GLY A 691 42.62 4.77 -7.59
CA GLY A 691 42.22 4.67 -8.99
C GLY A 691 41.26 3.51 -9.27
N ASN A 692 40.53 3.03 -8.27
CA ASN A 692 39.40 2.13 -8.45
C ASN A 692 38.19 2.94 -8.94
N ASP A 693 37.46 2.43 -9.91
CA ASP A 693 36.33 3.12 -10.58
C ASP A 693 34.96 2.67 -10.05
N SER A 694 34.94 1.78 -9.06
CA SER A 694 33.74 1.09 -8.60
C SER A 694 33.59 1.22 -7.07
N ILE A 695 32.39 1.29 -6.50
CA ILE A 695 32.13 1.35 -5.04
C ILE A 695 30.78 0.75 -4.68
N SER A 696 30.68 0.03 -3.55
CA SER A 696 29.40 -0.31 -2.92
C SER A 696 29.17 0.59 -1.71
N VAL A 697 27.96 1.16 -1.60
CA VAL A 697 27.62 2.12 -0.53
C VAL A 697 26.71 1.53 0.55
N GLY A 698 26.65 0.20 0.64
CA GLY A 698 25.86 -0.53 1.63
C GLY A 698 24.41 -0.05 1.69
N THR A 699 23.99 0.34 2.89
CA THR A 699 22.58 0.68 3.17
C THR A 699 22.15 2.09 2.74
N LEU A 700 23.04 2.91 2.16
CA LEU A 700 22.74 4.28 1.74
C LEU A 700 21.60 4.36 0.70
N GLY A 701 21.41 3.31 -0.10
CA GLY A 701 20.34 3.23 -1.09
C GLY A 701 19.00 2.65 -0.59
N THR A 702 18.91 2.27 0.69
CA THR A 702 17.75 1.52 1.22
C THR A 702 17.11 2.12 2.48
N ASP A 703 17.89 2.53 3.48
CA ASP A 703 17.32 2.90 4.78
C ASP A 703 17.20 4.43 4.91
N LEU A 704 16.03 4.91 5.35
CA LEU A 704 15.77 6.31 5.71
C LEU A 704 15.35 6.41 7.19
N ASN A 705 16.16 7.10 7.99
CA ASN A 705 15.92 7.27 9.43
C ASN A 705 15.61 8.74 9.76
N SER A 706 14.50 8.97 10.45
CA SER A 706 14.26 10.29 11.06
C SER A 706 15.28 10.55 12.17
N ASP A 707 15.49 11.82 12.52
CA ASP A 707 16.30 12.23 13.67
C ASP A 707 15.48 13.15 14.56
N PHE A 708 15.21 12.71 15.78
CA PHE A 708 14.38 13.44 16.74
C PHE A 708 15.21 14.29 17.72
N ASP A 709 16.47 14.58 17.40
CA ASP A 709 17.28 15.52 18.19
C ASP A 709 16.55 16.87 18.37
N GLU A 710 16.50 17.37 19.61
CA GLU A 710 15.72 18.56 19.95
C GLU A 710 16.26 19.85 19.32
N ASP A 711 17.57 19.92 19.08
CA ASP A 711 18.25 21.08 18.52
C ASP A 711 18.16 21.08 17.00
N GLU A 712 18.27 19.90 16.37
CA GLU A 712 18.28 19.75 14.91
C GLU A 712 17.49 18.52 14.42
N PRO A 713 16.14 18.55 14.48
CA PRO A 713 15.32 17.43 14.05
C PRO A 713 15.27 17.31 12.53
N TYR A 714 15.19 16.07 12.04
CA TYR A 714 15.06 15.69 10.64
C TYR A 714 13.96 14.63 10.45
N HIS A 715 13.14 14.76 9.43
CA HIS A 715 12.19 13.72 9.02
C HIS A 715 12.74 12.91 7.84
N ARG A 716 12.13 11.76 7.51
CA ARG A 716 12.56 10.88 6.39
C ARG A 716 12.78 11.60 5.06
N GLU A 717 11.99 12.63 4.75
CA GLU A 717 12.19 13.39 3.50
C GLU A 717 13.48 14.23 3.52
N ASP A 718 13.96 14.67 4.70
CA ASP A 718 15.25 15.36 4.83
C ASP A 718 16.39 14.36 4.64
N ASP A 719 16.29 13.18 5.28
CA ASP A 719 17.25 12.09 5.08
C ASP A 719 17.35 11.72 3.61
N LYS A 720 16.21 11.54 2.93
CA LYS A 720 16.17 11.27 1.49
C LYS A 720 16.95 12.33 0.72
N GLN A 721 16.79 13.61 1.04
CA GLN A 721 17.53 14.68 0.37
C GLN A 721 19.04 14.62 0.66
N PHE A 722 19.47 14.42 1.91
CA PHE A 722 20.90 14.27 2.24
C PHE A 722 21.52 13.04 1.56
N THR A 723 20.76 11.96 1.47
CA THR A 723 21.15 10.72 0.80
C THR A 723 21.31 10.94 -0.71
N LEU A 724 20.34 11.61 -1.36
CA LEU A 724 20.43 11.99 -2.78
C LEU A 724 21.66 12.87 -3.05
N ASP A 725 21.90 13.87 -2.20
CA ASP A 725 23.06 14.77 -2.33
C ASP A 725 24.38 13.99 -2.22
N LEU A 726 24.47 12.99 -1.32
CA LEU A 726 25.67 12.15 -1.22
C LEU A 726 25.80 11.21 -2.42
N LEU A 727 24.74 10.54 -2.85
CA LEU A 727 24.75 9.63 -4.00
C LEU A 727 25.12 10.37 -5.30
N GLU A 728 24.62 11.59 -5.52
CA GLU A 728 25.00 12.43 -6.66
C GLU A 728 26.51 12.72 -6.66
N ARG A 729 27.07 13.07 -5.49
CA ARG A 729 28.51 13.30 -5.35
C ARG A 729 29.33 12.04 -5.62
N ILE A 730 28.92 10.90 -5.05
CA ILE A 730 29.60 9.61 -5.22
C ILE A 730 29.60 9.21 -6.70
N SER A 731 28.45 9.24 -7.35
CA SER A 731 28.32 8.88 -8.78
C SER A 731 29.02 9.84 -9.73
N THR A 732 29.22 11.11 -9.32
CA THR A 732 30.05 12.07 -10.07
C THR A 732 31.53 11.74 -9.96
N ASP A 733 32.00 11.34 -8.78
CA ASP A 733 33.41 11.08 -8.49
C ASP A 733 33.85 9.66 -8.92
N ILE A 734 32.93 8.68 -8.87
CA ILE A 734 33.18 7.25 -9.06
C ILE A 734 32.20 6.69 -10.12
N PRO A 735 32.70 6.19 -11.27
CA PRO A 735 31.85 5.79 -12.40
C PRO A 735 30.85 4.66 -12.13
N HIS A 736 31.19 3.69 -11.28
CA HIS A 736 30.37 2.50 -11.05
C HIS A 736 29.92 2.41 -9.59
N VAL A 737 28.64 2.65 -9.34
CA VAL A 737 28.07 2.64 -8.00
C VAL A 737 27.14 1.44 -7.84
N MET A 738 27.37 0.68 -6.78
CA MET A 738 26.53 -0.43 -6.36
C MET A 738 25.75 -0.04 -5.10
N ILE A 739 24.44 -0.32 -5.12
CA ILE A 739 23.54 -0.15 -3.98
C ILE A 739 22.88 -1.49 -3.63
N GLU A 740 22.39 -1.59 -2.40
CA GLU A 740 21.54 -2.71 -1.97
C GLU A 740 20.05 -2.36 -2.07
N GLU A 741 19.25 -3.35 -2.47
CA GLU A 741 17.78 -3.41 -2.50
C GLU A 741 17.06 -2.40 -3.41
N GLY A 742 17.64 -1.22 -3.66
CA GLY A 742 17.31 -0.36 -4.80
C GLY A 742 16.04 0.48 -4.66
N ASN A 743 15.90 1.30 -3.62
CA ASN A 743 14.81 2.27 -3.53
C ASN A 743 14.77 3.18 -4.77
N ALA A 744 13.57 3.46 -5.28
CA ALA A 744 13.38 4.19 -6.53
C ALA A 744 14.06 5.56 -6.59
N PHE A 745 14.24 6.25 -5.45
CA PHE A 745 14.95 7.53 -5.41
C PHE A 745 16.47 7.39 -5.66
N ALA A 746 17.06 6.24 -5.34
CA ALA A 746 18.51 6.01 -5.39
C ALA A 746 19.00 5.48 -6.75
N VAL A 747 18.13 4.82 -7.53
CA VAL A 747 18.55 4.04 -8.72
C VAL A 747 19.17 4.87 -9.83
N LYS A 748 18.86 6.17 -9.90
CA LYS A 748 19.49 7.09 -10.85
C LYS A 748 21.01 7.12 -10.69
N TYR A 749 21.50 6.99 -9.46
CA TYR A 749 22.91 7.13 -9.11
C TYR A 749 23.64 5.78 -8.99
N ALA A 750 22.99 4.68 -9.35
CA ALA A 750 23.53 3.34 -9.25
C ALA A 750 23.55 2.62 -10.61
N ASP A 751 24.59 1.83 -10.85
CA ASP A 751 24.74 0.98 -12.04
C ASP A 751 24.32 -0.46 -11.74
N VAL A 752 24.54 -0.89 -10.50
CA VAL A 752 24.25 -2.24 -10.02
C VAL A 752 23.39 -2.19 -8.76
N ILE A 753 22.33 -3.00 -8.73
CA ILE A 753 21.47 -3.20 -7.56
C ILE A 753 21.58 -4.67 -7.13
N LEU A 754 22.11 -4.93 -5.93
CA LEU A 754 22.12 -6.29 -5.36
C LEU A 754 21.03 -6.44 -4.31
N ASN A 755 20.61 -7.67 -4.02
CA ASN A 755 19.51 -7.96 -3.09
C ASN A 755 18.19 -7.28 -3.51
N ALA A 756 17.93 -7.15 -4.81
CA ALA A 756 16.62 -6.71 -5.28
C ALA A 756 15.57 -7.79 -4.98
N SER A 757 14.45 -7.44 -4.38
CA SER A 757 13.35 -8.38 -4.15
C SER A 757 12.77 -8.81 -5.50
N LEU A 758 12.97 -10.09 -5.87
CA LEU A 758 12.47 -10.66 -7.13
C LEU A 758 11.05 -11.20 -7.02
N THR A 759 10.53 -11.31 -5.80
CA THR A 759 9.18 -11.76 -5.45
C THR A 759 8.52 -10.77 -4.48
N SER A 760 7.25 -10.99 -4.18
CA SER A 760 6.52 -10.29 -3.11
C SER A 760 6.68 -10.99 -1.76
N SER A 761 6.10 -10.42 -0.71
CA SER A 761 6.05 -11.05 0.62
C SER A 761 5.27 -12.36 0.66
N THR A 762 4.53 -12.71 -0.41
CA THR A 762 3.57 -13.82 -0.45
C THR A 762 2.57 -13.77 0.72
N TYR A 763 2.13 -12.56 1.08
CA TYR A 763 1.13 -12.39 2.13
C TYR A 763 -0.04 -13.35 1.88
N VAL A 764 -0.59 -13.95 2.94
CA VAL A 764 -1.78 -14.82 2.83
C VAL A 764 -2.96 -14.12 2.12
N LYS A 765 -2.95 -12.79 2.14
CA LYS A 765 -3.94 -11.90 1.53
C LYS A 765 -3.53 -11.34 0.16
N ALA A 766 -2.32 -11.62 -0.30
CA ALA A 766 -1.91 -11.34 -1.67
C ALA A 766 -2.26 -12.55 -2.54
N SER A 767 -2.81 -12.28 -3.71
CA SER A 767 -3.28 -13.31 -4.63
C SER A 767 -2.11 -13.93 -5.41
N GLU A 768 -1.25 -13.09 -5.97
CA GLU A 768 -0.18 -13.46 -6.90
C GLU A 768 1.02 -12.49 -6.76
N SER A 769 2.23 -13.01 -6.95
CA SER A 769 3.46 -12.22 -7.09
C SER A 769 3.72 -11.93 -8.56
N VAL A 770 4.10 -10.71 -8.91
CA VAL A 770 4.39 -10.30 -10.30
C VAL A 770 5.77 -9.66 -10.42
N PRO A 771 6.49 -9.81 -11.55
CA PRO A 771 7.83 -9.25 -11.74
C PRO A 771 7.77 -7.76 -12.17
N PHE A 772 7.02 -6.92 -11.44
CA PHE A 772 6.88 -5.50 -11.79
C PHE A 772 8.25 -4.80 -11.75
N LEU A 773 9.08 -5.07 -10.73
CA LEU A 773 10.45 -4.56 -10.66
C LEU A 773 11.27 -5.03 -11.87
N GLY A 774 11.18 -6.31 -12.24
CA GLY A 774 11.84 -6.87 -13.41
C GLY A 774 11.45 -6.16 -14.71
N MET A 775 10.15 -5.96 -14.94
CA MET A 775 9.64 -5.24 -16.12
C MET A 775 10.10 -3.77 -16.18
N VAL A 776 10.28 -3.12 -15.03
CA VAL A 776 10.74 -1.73 -14.95
C VAL A 776 12.24 -1.62 -15.18
N TYR A 777 13.05 -2.49 -14.57
CA TYR A 777 14.52 -2.37 -14.55
C TYR A 777 15.24 -3.17 -15.64
N HIS A 778 14.72 -4.32 -16.05
CA HIS A 778 15.39 -5.16 -17.06
C HIS A 778 15.53 -4.39 -18.39
N GLY A 779 16.69 -4.53 -19.03
CA GLY A 779 17.07 -3.74 -20.20
C GLY A 779 17.46 -2.29 -19.90
N SER A 780 17.45 -1.83 -18.64
CA SER A 780 17.86 -0.47 -18.25
C SER A 780 18.87 -0.42 -17.09
N LYS A 781 18.83 -1.38 -16.17
CA LYS A 781 19.75 -1.51 -15.03
C LYS A 781 20.18 -2.95 -14.85
N VAL A 782 21.40 -3.14 -14.34
CA VAL A 782 21.87 -4.46 -13.90
C VAL A 782 21.44 -4.64 -12.45
N PHE A 783 20.74 -5.73 -12.16
CA PHE A 783 20.34 -6.06 -10.80
C PHE A 783 20.39 -7.56 -10.57
N ALA A 784 20.55 -7.97 -9.32
CA ALA A 784 20.50 -9.36 -8.89
C ALA A 784 19.66 -9.50 -7.63
N GLY A 785 19.02 -10.66 -7.48
CA GLY A 785 18.25 -11.01 -6.30
C GLY A 785 19.11 -11.30 -5.07
N THR A 786 18.56 -12.07 -4.14
CA THR A 786 19.30 -12.65 -3.01
C THR A 786 20.43 -13.55 -3.50
N PRO A 787 21.54 -13.71 -2.75
CA PRO A 787 22.58 -14.68 -3.06
C PRO A 787 22.01 -16.10 -3.22
N ILE A 788 22.26 -16.72 -4.37
CA ILE A 788 21.72 -18.04 -4.73
C ILE A 788 22.07 -19.11 -3.68
N ASN A 789 23.27 -19.05 -3.10
CA ASN A 789 23.70 -20.00 -2.08
C ASN A 789 23.04 -19.80 -0.70
N MET A 790 22.15 -18.80 -0.57
CA MET A 790 21.36 -18.50 0.63
C MET A 790 19.86 -18.65 0.40
N GLU A 791 19.45 -18.99 -0.82
CA GLU A 791 18.05 -19.28 -1.14
C GLU A 791 17.58 -20.58 -0.48
N GLY A 792 16.28 -20.63 -0.17
CA GLY A 792 15.64 -21.84 0.35
C GLY A 792 15.63 -22.97 -0.68
N ASP A 793 15.29 -22.64 -1.93
CA ASP A 793 15.41 -23.50 -3.09
C ASP A 793 16.14 -22.77 -4.23
N ILE A 794 17.28 -23.33 -4.66
CA ILE A 794 18.15 -22.72 -5.67
C ILE A 794 17.48 -22.68 -7.04
N ASN A 795 16.73 -23.71 -7.41
CA ASN A 795 16.11 -23.76 -8.74
C ASN A 795 15.00 -22.72 -8.82
N GLU A 796 14.21 -22.57 -7.74
CA GLU A 796 13.23 -21.49 -7.62
C GLU A 796 13.90 -20.11 -7.75
N GLY A 797 15.02 -19.86 -7.05
CA GLY A 797 15.78 -18.62 -7.19
C GLY A 797 16.28 -18.34 -8.62
N ILE A 798 16.65 -19.40 -9.37
CA ILE A 798 17.03 -19.28 -10.79
C ILE A 798 15.82 -18.94 -11.66
N LEU A 799 14.66 -19.55 -11.42
CA LEU A 799 13.43 -19.23 -12.14
C LEU A 799 13.02 -17.77 -11.90
N HIS A 800 13.05 -17.30 -10.66
CA HIS A 800 12.77 -15.89 -10.32
C HIS A 800 13.76 -14.93 -11.00
N ALA A 801 15.03 -15.33 -11.13
CA ALA A 801 16.02 -14.56 -11.88
C ALA A 801 15.69 -14.49 -13.38
N ILE A 802 15.21 -15.58 -14.00
CA ILE A 802 14.77 -15.59 -15.40
C ILE A 802 13.48 -14.78 -15.59
N GLU A 803 12.53 -14.91 -14.67
CA GLU A 803 11.24 -14.21 -14.70
C GLU A 803 11.43 -12.69 -14.67
N ASN A 804 12.36 -12.21 -13.86
CA ASN A 804 12.65 -10.79 -13.72
C ASN A 804 13.76 -10.30 -14.68
N GLY A 805 14.52 -11.19 -15.32
CA GLY A 805 15.71 -10.83 -16.10
C GLY A 805 16.89 -10.36 -15.23
N ALA A 806 17.02 -10.91 -14.02
CA ALA A 806 18.06 -10.58 -13.05
C ALA A 806 19.37 -11.35 -13.33
N ALA A 807 20.49 -10.74 -12.92
CA ALA A 807 21.80 -11.37 -12.86
C ALA A 807 21.93 -12.31 -11.66
N MET A 808 23.00 -13.12 -11.66
CA MET A 808 23.28 -14.07 -10.58
C MET A 808 24.23 -13.48 -9.54
N TYR A 809 23.99 -13.79 -8.27
CA TYR A 809 24.76 -13.30 -7.14
C TYR A 809 25.06 -14.43 -6.14
N PHE A 810 26.29 -14.48 -5.62
CA PHE A 810 26.73 -15.42 -4.58
C PHE A 810 27.48 -14.71 -3.45
N MET A 811 27.41 -15.26 -2.24
CA MET A 811 28.28 -14.89 -1.12
C MET A 811 29.29 -16.00 -0.84
N LEU A 812 30.58 -15.76 -1.06
CA LEU A 812 31.62 -16.78 -0.96
C LEU A 812 32.83 -16.30 -0.16
N SER A 813 33.43 -17.22 0.59
CA SER A 813 34.62 -17.02 1.39
C SER A 813 35.62 -18.11 1.09
N TYR A 814 36.87 -17.73 0.88
CA TYR A 814 37.92 -18.64 0.41
C TYR A 814 38.43 -19.57 1.52
N GLN A 815 38.59 -19.05 2.74
CA GLN A 815 39.18 -19.77 3.86
C GLN A 815 38.52 -19.40 5.21
N ASN A 816 38.86 -20.16 6.26
CA ASN A 816 38.43 -19.93 7.65
C ASN A 816 36.90 -19.81 7.86
N THR A 817 36.10 -20.40 6.97
CA THR A 817 34.63 -20.35 7.03
C THR A 817 34.05 -20.99 8.29
N SER A 818 34.78 -21.95 8.87
CA SER A 818 34.39 -22.56 10.15
C SER A 818 34.35 -21.58 11.31
N ASP A 819 35.06 -20.46 11.23
CA ASP A 819 35.14 -19.48 12.32
C ASP A 819 33.92 -18.54 12.33
N LEU A 820 33.17 -18.45 11.22
CA LEU A 820 31.95 -17.64 11.11
C LEU A 820 30.88 -18.07 12.12
N LYS A 821 30.81 -19.37 12.43
CA LYS A 821 29.84 -19.92 13.40
C LYS A 821 30.13 -19.50 14.84
N GLU A 822 31.34 -19.04 15.14
CA GLU A 822 31.75 -18.65 16.48
C GLU A 822 31.30 -17.20 16.82
N ASP A 823 30.96 -16.40 15.81
CA ASP A 823 30.33 -15.08 15.99
C ASP A 823 28.83 -15.17 15.69
N PHE A 824 27.99 -14.87 16.68
CA PHE A 824 26.53 -14.97 16.55
C PHE A 824 25.94 -14.10 15.42
N ARG A 825 26.64 -13.04 14.99
CA ARG A 825 26.20 -12.14 13.91
C ARG A 825 26.57 -12.67 12.53
N LEU A 826 27.59 -13.51 12.46
CA LEU A 826 28.16 -14.05 11.23
C LEU A 826 27.77 -15.51 11.01
N SER A 827 27.20 -16.18 12.02
CA SER A 827 26.71 -17.56 11.94
C SER A 827 25.63 -17.76 10.89
N LYS A 828 24.93 -16.70 10.48
CA LYS A 828 24.01 -16.70 9.34
C LYS A 828 24.70 -17.02 8.01
N TYR A 829 26.01 -16.80 7.90
CA TYR A 829 26.82 -17.16 6.74
C TYR A 829 27.29 -18.62 6.82
N TYR A 830 26.35 -19.56 6.80
CA TYR A 830 26.62 -20.98 7.00
C TYR A 830 27.02 -21.72 5.72
N SER A 831 26.64 -21.22 4.54
CA SER A 831 26.84 -21.88 3.24
C SER A 831 27.70 -21.07 2.28
N VAL A 832 28.90 -20.65 2.72
CA VAL A 832 29.72 -19.67 1.96
C VAL A 832 31.11 -20.18 1.56
N SER A 833 31.44 -21.47 1.72
CA SER A 833 32.77 -21.97 1.37
C SER A 833 32.98 -22.05 -0.13
N TYR A 834 33.89 -21.26 -0.69
CA TYR A 834 34.19 -21.27 -2.13
C TYR A 834 34.61 -22.65 -2.65
N GLU A 835 35.44 -23.38 -1.89
CA GLU A 835 35.87 -24.73 -2.28
C GLU A 835 34.71 -25.72 -2.45
N ILE A 836 33.60 -25.51 -1.75
CA ILE A 836 32.40 -26.35 -1.85
C ILE A 836 31.54 -25.90 -3.04
N TRP A 837 31.43 -24.59 -3.26
CA TRP A 837 30.49 -23.99 -4.19
C TRP A 837 31.01 -23.80 -5.62
N LYS A 838 32.31 -23.82 -5.87
CA LYS A 838 32.89 -23.45 -7.18
C LYS A 838 32.27 -24.18 -8.39
N ASP A 839 32.03 -25.49 -8.28
CA ASP A 839 31.44 -26.28 -9.37
C ASP A 839 29.93 -26.00 -9.53
N ASP A 840 29.24 -25.71 -8.43
CA ASP A 840 27.83 -25.34 -8.43
C ASP A 840 27.62 -23.92 -8.99
N VAL A 841 28.55 -22.99 -8.72
CA VAL A 841 28.56 -21.65 -9.32
C VAL A 841 28.62 -21.77 -10.83
N GLU A 842 29.51 -22.58 -11.39
CA GLU A 842 29.58 -22.82 -12.84
C GLU A 842 28.28 -23.40 -13.37
N ARG A 843 27.75 -24.46 -12.74
CA ARG A 843 26.51 -25.11 -13.18
C ARG A 843 25.34 -24.12 -13.25
N TYR A 844 25.08 -23.42 -12.16
CA TYR A 844 23.92 -22.53 -12.06
C TYR A 844 24.07 -21.29 -12.93
N TYR A 845 25.26 -20.69 -12.95
CA TYR A 845 25.54 -19.55 -13.83
C TYR A 845 25.40 -19.93 -15.30
N SER A 846 25.93 -21.08 -15.72
CA SER A 846 25.82 -21.57 -17.10
C SER A 846 24.37 -21.77 -17.52
N THR A 847 23.49 -22.27 -16.62
CA THR A 847 22.05 -22.37 -16.88
C THR A 847 21.41 -21.00 -17.14
N LEU A 848 21.59 -20.04 -16.23
CA LEU A 848 21.02 -18.70 -16.36
C LEU A 848 21.61 -17.96 -17.58
N ASN A 849 22.93 -17.92 -17.71
CA ASN A 849 23.61 -17.20 -18.78
C ASN A 849 23.19 -17.72 -20.16
N ASN A 850 23.05 -19.04 -20.34
CA ASN A 850 22.59 -19.56 -21.62
C ASN A 850 21.12 -19.25 -21.91
N ALA A 851 20.29 -19.06 -20.88
CA ALA A 851 18.90 -18.68 -21.04
C ALA A 851 18.74 -17.22 -21.50
N ILE A 852 19.46 -16.27 -20.88
CA ILE A 852 19.15 -14.83 -21.00
C ILE A 852 20.30 -13.93 -21.52
N LYS A 853 21.49 -14.44 -21.84
CA LYS A 853 22.63 -13.57 -22.26
C LYS A 853 22.36 -12.69 -23.48
N ASP A 854 21.53 -13.15 -24.40
CA ASP A 854 21.12 -12.42 -25.61
C ASP A 854 19.95 -11.46 -25.37
N LEU A 855 19.41 -11.41 -24.15
CA LEU A 855 18.27 -10.59 -23.77
C LEU A 855 18.63 -9.40 -22.87
N GLN A 856 19.89 -9.23 -22.47
CA GLN A 856 20.33 -8.22 -21.49
C GLN A 856 19.87 -6.77 -21.78
N THR A 857 19.64 -6.43 -23.06
CA THR A 857 19.17 -5.09 -23.50
C THR A 857 17.70 -5.05 -23.87
N SER A 858 17.03 -6.21 -23.89
CA SER A 858 15.61 -6.33 -24.23
C SER A 858 14.77 -5.88 -23.05
N TYR A 859 13.60 -5.32 -23.32
CA TYR A 859 12.58 -5.17 -22.29
C TYR A 859 11.77 -6.45 -22.14
N ILE A 860 11.31 -6.73 -20.92
CA ILE A 860 10.16 -7.61 -20.71
C ILE A 860 8.93 -6.80 -21.11
N VAL A 861 8.15 -7.35 -22.03
CA VAL A 861 7.00 -6.65 -22.65
C VAL A 861 5.66 -7.19 -22.18
N ASP A 862 5.63 -8.44 -21.69
CA ASP A 862 4.39 -9.08 -21.30
C ASP A 862 4.63 -10.26 -20.35
N HIS A 863 3.62 -10.61 -19.55
CA HIS A 863 3.67 -11.68 -18.55
C HIS A 863 2.26 -12.20 -18.24
N GLU A 864 2.13 -13.52 -18.11
CA GLU A 864 0.85 -14.18 -17.93
C GLU A 864 0.96 -15.38 -16.98
N PHE A 865 -0.07 -15.60 -16.17
CA PHE A 865 -0.24 -16.85 -15.42
C PHE A 865 -0.96 -17.87 -16.29
N LEU A 866 -0.34 -19.01 -16.54
CA LEU A 866 -0.90 -20.03 -17.42
C LEU A 866 -1.63 -21.12 -16.64
N ASP A 867 -2.72 -21.63 -17.24
CA ASP A 867 -3.31 -22.90 -16.85
C ASP A 867 -2.43 -24.06 -17.36
N ALA A 868 -2.17 -25.04 -16.49
CA ALA A 868 -1.39 -26.22 -16.84
C ALA A 868 -1.97 -27.48 -16.19
N GLU A 869 -1.60 -28.63 -16.74
CA GLU A 869 -1.95 -29.96 -16.22
C GLU A 869 -0.68 -30.64 -15.70
N ARG A 870 -0.71 -31.15 -14.47
CA ARG A 870 0.31 -32.04 -13.92
C ARG A 870 0.37 -33.31 -14.75
N VAL A 871 1.59 -33.77 -15.06
CA VAL A 871 1.80 -35.10 -15.64
C VAL A 871 1.61 -36.16 -14.52
N PRO A 872 0.63 -37.07 -14.63
CA PRO A 872 0.42 -38.13 -13.65
C PRO A 872 1.51 -39.20 -13.72
N ASP A 873 1.82 -39.80 -12.57
CA ASP A 873 2.74 -40.94 -12.51
C ASP A 873 2.06 -42.24 -13.01
N GLU A 874 2.85 -43.25 -13.38
CA GLU A 874 2.34 -44.52 -13.97
C GLU A 874 1.25 -45.19 -13.12
N ASP A 875 1.44 -45.24 -11.79
CA ASP A 875 0.48 -45.83 -10.85
C ASP A 875 -0.86 -45.07 -10.81
N GLU A 876 -0.83 -43.74 -10.97
CA GLU A 876 -2.03 -42.90 -10.99
C GLU A 876 -2.80 -43.08 -12.30
N VAL A 877 -2.08 -43.21 -13.43
CA VAL A 877 -2.69 -43.51 -14.74
C VAL A 877 -3.39 -44.88 -14.70
N GLU A 878 -2.78 -45.88 -14.07
CA GLU A 878 -3.41 -47.19 -13.88
C GLU A 878 -4.65 -47.12 -12.98
N ALA A 879 -4.57 -46.36 -11.88
CA ALA A 879 -5.69 -46.16 -10.96
C ALA A 879 -6.87 -45.46 -11.64
N ASP A 880 -6.62 -44.40 -12.42
CA ASP A 880 -7.66 -43.66 -13.14
C ASP A 880 -8.29 -44.51 -14.25
N ALA A 881 -7.50 -45.33 -14.95
CA ALA A 881 -8.02 -46.29 -15.92
C ALA A 881 -8.91 -47.35 -15.26
N ALA A 882 -8.55 -47.81 -14.05
CA ALA A 882 -9.34 -48.75 -13.28
C ALA A 882 -10.65 -48.12 -12.75
N ALA A 883 -10.58 -46.88 -12.25
CA ALA A 883 -11.74 -46.12 -11.79
C ALA A 883 -12.73 -45.87 -12.94
N LYS A 884 -12.24 -45.39 -14.08
CA LYS A 884 -13.06 -45.19 -15.29
C LYS A 884 -13.69 -46.49 -15.79
N ALA A 885 -12.97 -47.60 -15.75
CA ALA A 885 -13.53 -48.90 -16.12
C ALA A 885 -14.65 -49.36 -15.16
N LEU A 886 -14.56 -48.97 -13.89
CA LEU A 886 -15.56 -49.27 -12.86
C LEU A 886 -16.79 -48.36 -13.01
N GLU A 887 -16.60 -47.09 -13.33
CA GLU A 887 -17.66 -46.14 -13.67
C GLU A 887 -18.41 -46.57 -14.95
N ASP A 888 -17.68 -46.89 -16.02
CA ASP A 888 -18.25 -47.44 -17.26
C ASP A 888 -19.03 -48.75 -17.01
N ALA A 889 -18.61 -49.55 -16.02
CA ALA A 889 -19.32 -50.76 -15.63
C ALA A 889 -20.58 -50.45 -14.82
N ALA A 890 -20.53 -49.48 -13.91
CA ALA A 890 -21.67 -49.01 -13.13
C ALA A 890 -22.76 -48.41 -14.03
N VAL A 891 -22.39 -47.55 -14.99
CA VAL A 891 -23.32 -46.99 -15.99
C VAL A 891 -24.01 -48.11 -16.78
N LYS A 892 -23.25 -49.13 -17.22
CA LYS A 892 -23.84 -50.30 -17.92
C LYS A 892 -24.76 -51.12 -17.03
N GLU A 893 -24.45 -51.27 -15.75
CA GLU A 893 -25.30 -51.98 -14.79
C GLU A 893 -26.59 -51.20 -14.52
N GLU A 894 -26.52 -49.89 -14.40
CA GLU A 894 -27.67 -49.01 -14.23
C GLU A 894 -28.59 -49.05 -15.47
N GLU A 895 -28.02 -48.95 -16.67
CA GLU A 895 -28.77 -49.13 -17.92
C GLU A 895 -29.44 -50.51 -18.00
N ALA A 896 -28.77 -51.57 -17.54
CA ALA A 896 -29.33 -52.92 -17.48
C ALA A 896 -30.47 -53.04 -16.47
N LEU A 897 -30.33 -52.45 -15.28
CA LEU A 897 -31.36 -52.38 -14.24
C LEU A 897 -32.58 -51.58 -14.71
N LYS A 898 -32.36 -50.47 -15.42
CA LYS A 898 -33.43 -49.66 -16.02
C LYS A 898 -34.23 -50.50 -17.03
N LYS A 899 -33.53 -51.24 -17.89
CA LYS A 899 -34.15 -52.17 -18.84
C LYS A 899 -34.90 -53.32 -18.16
N GLU A 900 -34.36 -53.89 -17.09
CA GLU A 900 -35.05 -54.96 -16.34
C GLU A 900 -36.32 -54.44 -15.64
N LYS A 901 -36.27 -53.22 -15.07
CA LYS A 901 -37.45 -52.57 -14.49
C LYS A 901 -38.53 -52.32 -15.55
N GLU A 902 -38.16 -51.88 -16.74
CA GLU A 902 -39.08 -51.73 -17.88
C GLU A 902 -39.70 -53.07 -18.31
N ASP A 903 -38.90 -54.12 -18.43
CA ASP A 903 -39.38 -55.47 -18.75
C ASP A 903 -40.32 -56.04 -17.67
N ARG A 904 -40.01 -55.79 -16.39
CA ARG A 904 -40.84 -56.20 -15.25
C ARG A 904 -42.16 -55.44 -15.22
N LYS A 905 -42.14 -54.14 -15.50
CA LYS A 905 -43.35 -53.31 -15.65
C LYS A 905 -44.25 -53.86 -16.76
N ALA A 906 -43.69 -54.16 -17.93
CA ALA A 906 -44.43 -54.75 -19.04
C ALA A 906 -45.06 -56.11 -18.69
N ARG A 907 -44.36 -56.98 -17.94
CA ARG A 907 -44.93 -58.26 -17.45
C ARG A 907 -46.04 -58.06 -16.43
N LEU A 908 -45.90 -57.07 -15.55
CA LEU A 908 -46.88 -56.79 -14.50
C LEU A 908 -48.17 -56.21 -15.11
N GLU A 909 -48.05 -55.32 -16.09
CA GLU A 909 -49.17 -54.82 -16.90
C GLU A 909 -49.88 -55.96 -17.64
N ALA A 910 -49.13 -56.90 -18.24
CA ALA A 910 -49.71 -58.08 -18.87
C ALA A 910 -50.44 -59.00 -17.87
N ARG A 911 -49.93 -59.14 -16.64
CA ARG A 911 -50.57 -59.93 -15.57
C ARG A 911 -51.84 -59.27 -15.05
N LEU A 912 -51.79 -57.95 -14.80
CA LEU A 912 -52.95 -57.17 -14.37
C LEU A 912 -54.06 -57.18 -15.44
N ALA A 913 -53.71 -57.12 -16.73
CA ALA A 913 -54.67 -57.29 -17.81
C ALA A 913 -55.33 -58.69 -17.81
N ALA A 914 -54.58 -59.74 -17.47
CA ALA A 914 -55.10 -61.10 -17.33
C ALA A 914 -55.97 -61.28 -16.07
N GLU A 915 -55.60 -60.66 -14.95
CA GLU A 915 -56.38 -60.66 -13.70
C GLU A 915 -57.67 -59.84 -13.83
N ALA A 916 -57.64 -58.69 -14.51
CA ALA A 916 -58.85 -57.92 -14.84
C ALA A 916 -59.82 -58.71 -15.72
N ALA A 917 -59.31 -59.55 -16.64
CA ALA A 917 -60.13 -60.47 -17.40
C ALA A 917 -60.76 -61.59 -16.55
N ALA A 918 -60.13 -61.97 -15.43
CA ALA A 918 -60.65 -62.96 -14.47
C ALA A 918 -61.65 -62.34 -13.45
N ALA A 919 -61.50 -61.06 -13.11
CA ALA A 919 -62.34 -60.35 -12.15
C ALA A 919 -63.70 -59.88 -12.71
N ALA A 920 -63.89 -59.88 -14.03
CA ALA A 920 -65.17 -59.56 -14.69
C ALA A 920 -66.28 -60.62 -14.49
N GLY A 921 -66.08 -61.59 -13.59
CA GLY A 921 -66.86 -62.81 -13.50
C GLY A 921 -67.49 -63.15 -12.15
N THR A 922 -67.77 -62.22 -11.22
CA THR A 922 -68.67 -62.50 -10.08
C THR A 922 -69.15 -61.24 -9.34
N VAL A 923 -70.45 -61.19 -9.01
CA VAL A 923 -71.18 -60.15 -8.26
C VAL A 923 -71.79 -60.79 -7.00
N VAL A 924 -71.95 -60.03 -5.89
CA VAL A 924 -73.18 -59.90 -5.05
C VAL A 924 -72.90 -59.37 -3.61
N GLU A 925 -73.56 -58.24 -3.33
CA GLU A 925 -74.29 -57.69 -2.15
C GLU A 925 -73.73 -57.55 -0.70
N GLU A 926 -74.05 -56.35 -0.18
CA GLU A 926 -74.05 -55.68 1.15
C GLU A 926 -74.60 -56.47 2.37
N PRO A 927 -74.40 -56.06 3.67
CA PRO A 927 -74.94 -54.79 4.23
C PRO A 927 -74.17 -54.10 5.39
N ALA A 928 -74.74 -52.97 5.82
CA ALA A 928 -74.28 -51.96 6.78
C ALA A 928 -74.24 -52.37 8.27
N GLU A 929 -73.36 -51.71 9.04
CA GLU A 929 -73.50 -51.48 10.48
C GLU A 929 -72.82 -50.16 10.90
N GLU A 930 -73.33 -49.59 11.99
CA GLU A 930 -73.24 -48.21 12.49
C GLU A 930 -72.35 -48.17 13.74
N GLU A 931 -71.42 -47.21 13.92
CA GLU A 931 -71.10 -46.60 15.24
C GLU A 931 -70.02 -45.49 15.22
N ALA A 932 -70.36 -44.38 15.89
CA ALA A 932 -69.58 -43.52 16.81
C ALA A 932 -68.20 -42.93 16.47
N ALA A 933 -68.10 -41.60 16.65
CA ALA A 933 -66.88 -40.81 16.79
C ALA A 933 -66.38 -40.75 18.26
N PRO A 934 -65.27 -40.06 18.59
CA PRO A 934 -63.92 -40.63 18.74
C PRO A 934 -63.42 -40.63 20.20
N ALA A 935 -62.32 -41.34 20.47
CA ALA A 935 -61.53 -41.16 21.69
C ALA A 935 -60.05 -40.98 21.30
N ALA A 936 -59.45 -39.95 21.88
CA ALA A 936 -58.11 -39.45 21.63
C ALA A 936 -57.01 -40.48 21.94
N ALA A 937 -55.95 -40.47 21.12
CA ALA A 937 -54.62 -40.90 21.48
C ALA A 937 -53.59 -40.09 20.68
N GLU A 938 -52.85 -39.32 21.46
CA GLU A 938 -51.55 -38.64 21.33
C GLU A 938 -50.68 -38.87 20.09
N ASP A 939 -49.99 -37.77 19.76
CA ASP A 939 -48.93 -37.57 18.77
C ASP A 939 -47.79 -38.61 18.86
N GLU A 940 -47.49 -39.24 17.73
CA GLU A 940 -46.11 -39.60 17.37
C GLU A 940 -45.92 -39.20 15.89
N GLN A 941 -45.22 -38.10 15.65
CA GLN A 941 -44.69 -37.78 14.33
C GLN A 941 -43.53 -38.74 14.07
N GLU A 942 -43.73 -39.70 13.15
CA GLU A 942 -42.62 -40.48 12.58
C GLU A 942 -41.76 -39.52 11.73
N GLU A 943 -40.53 -39.28 12.17
CA GLU A 943 -39.52 -38.58 11.36
C GLU A 943 -39.24 -39.39 10.08
N ALA A 944 -39.05 -38.69 8.97
CA ALA A 944 -38.63 -39.32 7.72
C ALA A 944 -37.26 -40.02 7.90
N PRO A 945 -37.04 -41.20 7.29
CA PRO A 945 -35.74 -41.84 7.30
C PRO A 945 -34.68 -40.93 6.64
N GLU A 946 -33.43 -40.97 7.15
CA GLU A 946 -32.30 -40.20 6.61
C GLU A 946 -32.20 -40.32 5.08
N GLY A 947 -32.11 -39.17 4.39
CA GLY A 947 -31.95 -39.05 2.93
C GLY A 947 -33.27 -38.95 2.13
N PHE A 948 -34.40 -38.71 2.79
CA PHE A 948 -35.70 -38.50 2.15
C PHE A 948 -36.52 -37.42 2.87
N HIS A 949 -37.32 -36.67 2.11
CA HIS A 949 -38.34 -35.76 2.65
C HIS A 949 -39.73 -36.07 2.08
N TYR A 950 -40.77 -35.55 2.74
CA TYR A 950 -42.14 -35.63 2.24
C TYR A 950 -42.46 -34.40 1.38
N ASP A 951 -43.01 -34.61 0.20
CA ASP A 951 -43.46 -33.51 -0.66
C ASP A 951 -44.80 -32.90 -0.19
N GLU A 952 -45.27 -31.84 -0.87
CA GLU A 952 -46.54 -31.14 -0.53
C GLU A 952 -47.79 -32.05 -0.62
N PHE A 953 -47.66 -33.26 -1.16
CA PHE A 953 -48.73 -34.26 -1.25
C PHE A 953 -48.54 -35.44 -0.27
N GLY A 954 -47.47 -35.41 0.54
CA GLY A 954 -47.19 -36.42 1.56
C GLY A 954 -46.57 -37.71 1.01
N GLU A 955 -45.97 -37.66 -0.19
CA GLU A 955 -45.18 -38.77 -0.72
C GLU A 955 -43.71 -38.63 -0.34
N LEU A 956 -43.07 -39.75 0.00
CA LEU A 956 -41.64 -39.83 0.35
C LEU A 956 -40.80 -39.73 -0.93
N VAL A 957 -40.00 -38.68 -1.04
CA VAL A 957 -39.12 -38.38 -2.17
C VAL A 957 -37.66 -38.36 -1.69
N PRO A 958 -36.70 -38.96 -2.41
CA PRO A 958 -35.30 -38.88 -2.04
C PRO A 958 -34.85 -37.43 -1.98
N ASP A 959 -33.98 -37.10 -1.04
CA ASP A 959 -33.25 -35.84 -1.07
C ASP A 959 -32.35 -35.88 -2.31
N GLU A 960 -32.64 -35.03 -3.30
CA GLU A 960 -31.69 -34.75 -4.38
C GLU A 960 -30.53 -33.95 -3.76
N GLU A 961 -29.50 -34.66 -3.31
CA GLU A 961 -28.16 -34.08 -3.22
C GLU A 961 -27.75 -33.72 -4.65
N GLU A 962 -28.11 -32.52 -5.11
CA GLU A 962 -27.29 -31.80 -6.06
C GLU A 962 -25.97 -31.47 -5.34
N GLU A 963 -25.10 -32.46 -5.18
CA GLU A 963 -23.68 -32.19 -5.27
C GLU A 963 -23.48 -31.63 -6.68
N GLU A 964 -23.47 -30.30 -6.82
CA GLU A 964 -22.60 -29.67 -7.81
C GLU A 964 -21.17 -30.07 -7.44
N ALA A 965 -20.79 -31.28 -7.81
CA ALA A 965 -19.42 -31.63 -8.06
C ALA A 965 -19.00 -30.84 -9.31
N GLU A 966 -18.76 -29.54 -9.15
CA GLU A 966 -17.80 -28.87 -10.03
C GLU A 966 -16.55 -29.73 -9.99
N GLY A 967 -16.28 -30.43 -11.08
CA GLY A 967 -15.18 -31.36 -11.18
C GLY A 967 -13.87 -30.61 -10.92
N LEU A 968 -13.32 -30.76 -9.71
CA LEU A 968 -11.93 -30.46 -9.45
C LEU A 968 -11.12 -31.35 -10.38
N ASP A 969 -10.64 -30.76 -11.48
CA ASP A 969 -9.72 -31.43 -12.39
C ASP A 969 -8.47 -31.79 -11.57
N LYS A 970 -8.38 -33.08 -11.22
CA LYS A 970 -7.39 -33.67 -10.32
C LYS A 970 -5.95 -33.29 -10.69
N TYR A 971 -5.71 -32.95 -11.96
CA TYR A 971 -4.40 -32.64 -12.48
C TYR A 971 -4.19 -31.15 -12.78
N LYS A 972 -5.18 -30.28 -12.62
CA LYS A 972 -5.00 -28.85 -12.87
C LYS A 972 -4.06 -28.23 -11.82
N THR A 973 -3.09 -27.44 -12.27
CA THR A 973 -2.15 -26.75 -11.39
C THR A 973 -2.82 -25.63 -10.62
N THR A 974 -2.27 -25.30 -9.45
CA THR A 974 -2.66 -24.10 -8.72
C THR A 974 -2.30 -22.86 -9.52
N ARG A 975 -3.22 -21.88 -9.57
CA ARG A 975 -2.99 -20.58 -10.21
C ARG A 975 -1.75 -19.90 -9.62
N GLY A 976 -0.94 -19.26 -10.48
CA GLY A 976 0.31 -18.62 -10.07
C GLY A 976 1.55 -19.53 -10.06
N SER A 977 1.39 -20.85 -10.20
CA SER A 977 2.51 -21.80 -10.18
C SER A 977 3.17 -22.04 -11.55
N VAL A 978 2.56 -21.52 -12.62
CA VAL A 978 3.06 -21.61 -13.99
C VAL A 978 2.95 -20.24 -14.65
N VAL A 979 4.07 -19.76 -15.18
CA VAL A 979 4.21 -18.38 -15.63
C VAL A 979 4.77 -18.35 -17.03
N ARG A 980 4.28 -17.42 -17.86
CA ARG A 980 4.88 -17.05 -19.12
C ARG A 980 5.45 -15.64 -19.07
N VAL A 981 6.70 -15.46 -19.48
CA VAL A 981 7.32 -14.14 -19.64
C VAL A 981 7.74 -13.93 -21.08
N GLU A 982 7.41 -12.78 -21.65
CA GLU A 982 7.84 -12.39 -22.99
C GLU A 982 8.80 -11.20 -22.99
N TYR A 983 9.89 -11.37 -23.72
CA TYR A 983 10.89 -10.35 -23.98
C TYR A 983 10.69 -9.76 -25.38
N GLU A 984 11.12 -8.50 -25.55
CA GLU A 984 11.21 -7.86 -26.86
C GLU A 984 11.88 -8.79 -27.89
N GLY A 985 11.27 -8.89 -29.07
CA GLY A 985 11.70 -9.81 -30.12
C GLY A 985 10.97 -11.16 -30.11
N GLY A 986 10.01 -11.37 -29.20
CA GLY A 986 9.13 -12.53 -29.17
C GLY A 986 9.73 -13.77 -28.50
N VAL A 987 10.79 -13.61 -27.71
CA VAL A 987 11.37 -14.69 -26.91
C VAL A 987 10.53 -14.87 -25.66
N ASN A 988 10.02 -16.08 -25.46
CA ASN A 988 9.15 -16.46 -24.37
C ASN A 988 9.83 -17.48 -23.45
N PHE A 989 9.52 -17.42 -22.16
CA PHE A 989 9.85 -18.46 -21.19
C PHE A 989 8.56 -18.97 -20.56
N ILE A 990 8.40 -20.29 -20.52
CA ILE A 990 7.39 -20.94 -19.66
C ILE A 990 8.12 -21.48 -18.45
N LEU A 991 7.78 -20.97 -17.27
CA LEU A 991 8.40 -21.29 -15.98
C LEU A 991 7.44 -22.17 -15.18
N ASN A 992 7.95 -23.28 -14.64
CA ASN A 992 7.20 -24.18 -13.77
C ASN A 992 7.75 -24.11 -12.34
N TYR A 993 7.01 -23.47 -11.44
CA TYR A 993 7.35 -23.38 -10.02
C TYR A 993 6.88 -24.60 -9.21
N ASN A 994 6.23 -25.58 -9.84
CA ASN A 994 5.81 -26.81 -9.17
C ASN A 994 6.98 -27.80 -9.03
N SER A 995 6.89 -28.66 -8.02
CA SER A 995 7.82 -29.76 -7.78
C SER A 995 7.56 -31.00 -8.66
N PHE A 996 6.64 -30.90 -9.62
CA PHE A 996 6.28 -31.95 -10.57
C PHE A 996 6.26 -31.43 -12.02
N GLU A 997 6.35 -32.34 -13.00
CA GLU A 997 6.27 -32.01 -14.42
C GLU A 997 4.86 -31.57 -14.80
N ILE A 998 4.77 -30.58 -15.68
CA ILE A 998 3.51 -30.04 -16.19
C ILE A 998 3.46 -30.10 -17.72
N VAL A 999 2.25 -30.05 -18.27
CA VAL A 999 1.97 -29.82 -19.68
C VAL A 999 1.16 -28.54 -19.82
N VAL A 1000 1.66 -27.63 -20.65
CA VAL A 1000 1.01 -26.38 -21.00
C VAL A 1000 0.62 -26.41 -22.47
N ASN A 1001 -0.57 -25.93 -22.81
CA ASN A 1001 -0.97 -25.72 -24.20
C ASN A 1001 -0.73 -24.26 -24.59
N TYR A 1002 0.35 -24.00 -25.32
CA TYR A 1002 0.73 -22.65 -25.75
C TYR A 1002 0.74 -22.58 -27.28
N ASN A 1003 -0.04 -21.64 -27.85
CA ASN A 1003 -0.20 -21.48 -29.31
C ASN A 1003 -0.59 -22.79 -30.03
N GLY A 1004 -1.39 -23.65 -29.39
CA GLY A 1004 -1.84 -24.93 -29.93
C GLY A 1004 -0.79 -26.05 -29.89
N GLN A 1005 0.36 -25.83 -29.23
CA GLN A 1005 1.39 -26.84 -28.99
C GLN A 1005 1.41 -27.25 -27.52
N LYS A 1006 1.49 -28.55 -27.27
CA LYS A 1006 1.73 -29.09 -25.93
C LYS A 1006 3.21 -29.00 -25.60
N ILE A 1007 3.54 -28.31 -24.52
CA ILE A 1007 4.90 -28.09 -24.04
C ILE A 1007 4.99 -28.73 -22.66
N ASN A 1008 5.91 -29.69 -22.53
CA ASN A 1008 6.23 -30.30 -21.24
C ASN A 1008 7.30 -29.45 -20.57
N VAL A 1009 7.10 -29.12 -19.29
CA VAL A 1009 8.08 -28.39 -18.49
C VAL A 1009 8.35 -29.20 -17.23
N GLY A 1010 9.63 -29.55 -17.04
CA GLY A 1010 10.07 -30.31 -15.86
C GLY A 1010 9.81 -29.58 -14.54
N PRO A 1011 9.93 -30.27 -13.40
CA PRO A 1011 9.75 -29.68 -12.08
C PRO A 1011 10.81 -28.61 -11.81
N LEU A 1012 10.41 -27.46 -11.25
CA LEU A 1012 11.30 -26.32 -10.94
C LEU A 1012 12.23 -25.98 -12.11
N SER A 1013 11.66 -25.94 -13.32
CA SER A 1013 12.40 -25.78 -14.58
C SER A 1013 11.68 -24.80 -15.51
N PHE A 1014 12.32 -24.48 -16.63
CA PHE A 1014 11.77 -23.62 -17.66
C PHE A 1014 11.96 -24.20 -19.05
N GLU A 1015 11.12 -23.75 -19.98
CA GLU A 1015 11.31 -23.93 -21.42
C GLU A 1015 11.40 -22.57 -22.11
N ARG A 1016 12.44 -22.38 -22.94
CA ARG A 1016 12.64 -21.16 -23.73
C ARG A 1016 12.09 -21.38 -25.14
N ILE A 1017 11.20 -20.50 -25.59
CA ILE A 1017 10.46 -20.60 -26.85
C ILE A 1017 10.69 -19.32 -27.65
N GLY A 1018 11.17 -19.44 -28.89
CA GLY A 1018 11.44 -18.27 -29.75
C GLY A 1018 12.49 -18.56 -30.82
#